data_AF-A5WES9-F1
#
_entry.id   AF-A5WES9-F1
#
_cell.length_a   1.000
_cell.length_b   1.000
_cell.length_c   1.000
_cell.angle_alpha   90.00
_cell.angle_beta   90.00
_cell.angle_gamma   90.00
#
_symmetry.space_group_name_H-M   'P 1'
#
loop_
_entity.id
_entity.type
_entity.pdbx_description
1 polymer ?
#
loop_
_entity_poly.entity_id
_entity_poly.type
_entity_poly.pdbx_seq_one_letter_code
_entity_poly.pdbx_strand_id
1 'polypeptide(L)'
;MNETVQLISNLEALRLSLESFNDPSDETYRQAVISGLEALGVNYQPENSVNDGFSDNPNDDNYRYADTGYIAGSKKELASNHIKQLAKDGVAVKVKDIDWSEIETDALLAESLIKKSNIMGQVDYNELKNNGIEPGTAFLIQKILSSVATEPHWDLVEFAKNSYAGRRNISYNQDQLLAFARLTDEFGTAQQKQMMRKAYVAGIDTLKARISKCVTPRDLYNELVAIADELGGSMLSSDVADRYKTLSAEQDALRTEMEEESEALYKEAIAGLAAMAKEEGINPIEYNIQKWVMSWATEKYPERQFSGSYIGKGIVDRNKFEKWKEYTVALKAINAIGAFETLTTNRNIQQWVALGERFWAIIERTSSAFVKHLNLAIDGKYNDWGLTITDSSKTGSGGKKSKKKTTFELIVAEQIERKGGKEVVINSTKELKDEFGFRDIQSGDWILKEKSSAEFHVKNTAAAMFDLSDIIGIDHKALGFNGRLAMAFGARGRGGALAHYEPVQRVINLTKMRGGGSLGHEWFHAIDNILGEVLGNEEAVGANNFLTENPSLASNPKISKAFKDLQDAMFIGDTYTPEVFKLTEKDIELAKLNINPDKLNRTTKAILDAGNASGAVRAIDDMYGRTNRSRRSKRHTVWRKVAAAYYNLDKAGETVVLETGPISSKYKANSVSLDGTRAKPYWSTTVEMAARAFQAYLEDSLEAQGRRNDYLSYGANNDLYDSVHKAYPEGDERARINAAFDKLFKVIRDEKVFENASADEALMDSIFGMQLNNNLALDHLIRW
;
A
#
# COMPACT_ATOMS: atom_id res chain seq x y z
N MET A 1 -64.73 45.95 -28.31
CA MET A 1 -64.02 46.74 -29.34
C MET A 1 -62.97 47.66 -28.72
N ASN A 2 -63.30 48.55 -27.77
CA ASN A 2 -62.31 49.46 -27.18
C ASN A 2 -61.16 48.78 -26.42
N GLU A 3 -61.43 47.70 -25.67
CA GLU A 3 -60.38 46.95 -24.96
C GLU A 3 -59.42 46.23 -25.91
N THR A 4 -59.95 45.68 -27.02
CA THR A 4 -59.16 44.97 -28.02
C THR A 4 -58.23 45.92 -28.78
N VAL A 5 -58.69 47.14 -29.09
CA VAL A 5 -57.88 48.18 -29.74
C VAL A 5 -56.77 48.67 -28.80
N GLN A 6 -57.06 48.81 -27.50
CA GLN A 6 -56.06 49.19 -26.50
C GLN A 6 -54.98 48.12 -26.34
N LEU A 7 -55.36 46.84 -26.33
CA LEU A 7 -54.42 45.72 -26.20
C LEU A 7 -53.46 45.63 -27.40
N ILE A 8 -53.99 45.82 -28.62
CA ILE A 8 -53.17 45.82 -29.85
C ILE A 8 -52.17 46.97 -29.83
N SER A 9 -52.60 48.18 -29.43
CA SER A 9 -51.73 49.36 -29.30
C SER A 9 -50.58 49.12 -28.31
N ASN A 10 -50.88 48.52 -27.15
CA ASN A 10 -49.88 48.21 -26.13
C ASN A 10 -48.88 47.14 -26.62
N LEU A 11 -49.33 46.14 -27.38
CA LEU A 11 -48.47 45.11 -27.98
C LEU A 11 -47.54 45.67 -29.06
N GLU A 12 -48.03 46.61 -29.88
CA GLU A 12 -47.22 47.30 -30.89
C GLU A 12 -46.15 48.19 -30.26
N ALA A 13 -46.48 48.90 -29.18
CA ALA A 13 -45.52 49.70 -28.43
C ALA A 13 -44.41 48.84 -27.80
N LEU A 14 -44.76 47.67 -27.24
CA LEU A 14 -43.79 46.73 -26.71
C LEU A 14 -42.87 46.19 -27.80
N ARG A 15 -43.42 45.79 -28.95
CA ARG A 15 -42.65 45.29 -30.09
C ARG A 15 -41.62 46.33 -30.57
N LEU A 16 -42.04 47.58 -30.77
CA LEU A 16 -41.16 48.67 -31.21
C LEU A 16 -40.05 48.96 -30.19
N SER A 17 -40.35 48.87 -28.90
CA SER A 17 -39.35 49.00 -27.84
C SER A 17 -38.30 47.90 -27.93
N LEU A 18 -38.71 46.65 -28.17
CA LEU A 18 -37.81 45.49 -28.22
C LEU A 18 -36.96 45.43 -29.50
N GLU A 19 -37.47 45.94 -30.63
CA GLU A 19 -36.73 46.05 -31.90
C GLU A 19 -35.54 47.03 -31.84
N SER A 20 -35.46 47.86 -30.79
CA SER A 20 -34.35 48.80 -30.58
C SER A 20 -33.11 48.18 -29.92
N PHE A 21 -33.19 46.93 -29.48
CA PHE A 21 -32.08 46.21 -28.83
C PHE A 21 -31.43 45.20 -29.79
N ASN A 22 -30.09 45.22 -29.85
CA ASN A 22 -29.32 44.36 -30.77
C ASN A 22 -29.03 42.96 -30.22
N ASP A 23 -29.19 42.73 -28.90
CA ASP A 23 -28.86 41.46 -28.24
C ASP A 23 -29.97 41.03 -27.26
N PRO A 24 -30.70 39.92 -27.52
CA PRO A 24 -31.73 39.40 -26.62
C PRO A 24 -31.21 38.87 -25.28
N SER A 25 -29.90 38.75 -25.10
CA SER A 25 -29.27 38.29 -23.85
C SER A 25 -28.92 39.44 -22.89
N ASP A 26 -29.07 40.70 -23.32
CA ASP A 26 -28.82 41.89 -22.50
C ASP A 26 -29.86 42.03 -21.36
N GLU A 27 -29.39 42.34 -20.16
CA GLU A 27 -30.24 42.55 -18.98
C GLU A 27 -31.23 43.72 -19.20
N THR A 28 -30.84 44.75 -19.94
CA THR A 28 -31.74 45.86 -20.30
C THR A 28 -32.86 45.43 -21.25
N TYR A 29 -32.62 44.46 -22.14
CA TYR A 29 -33.66 43.85 -22.97
C TYR A 29 -34.64 43.05 -22.10
N ARG A 30 -34.14 42.27 -21.14
CA ARG A 30 -34.98 41.51 -20.20
C ARG A 30 -35.88 42.41 -19.36
N GLN A 31 -35.35 43.50 -18.82
CA GLN A 31 -36.14 44.48 -18.05
C GLN A 31 -37.21 45.17 -18.90
N ALA A 32 -36.92 45.44 -20.18
CA ALA A 32 -37.90 46.00 -21.12
C ALA A 32 -39.03 44.99 -21.44
N VAL A 33 -38.73 43.70 -21.59
CA VAL A 33 -39.73 42.64 -21.77
C VAL A 33 -40.62 42.52 -20.54
N ILE A 34 -40.04 42.49 -19.34
CA ILE A 34 -40.78 42.37 -18.07
C ILE A 34 -41.73 43.55 -17.89
N SER A 35 -41.21 44.79 -18.02
CA SER A 35 -42.01 46.01 -17.90
C SER A 35 -43.15 46.07 -18.94
N GLY A 36 -42.89 45.57 -20.15
CA GLY A 36 -43.89 45.47 -21.21
C GLY A 36 -45.01 44.48 -20.93
N LEU A 37 -44.67 43.31 -20.38
CA LEU A 37 -45.64 42.29 -19.99
C LEU A 37 -46.50 42.76 -18.81
N GLU A 38 -45.92 43.46 -17.83
CA GLU A 38 -46.65 44.08 -16.73
C GLU A 38 -47.66 45.12 -17.22
N ALA A 39 -47.27 45.96 -18.19
CA ALA A 39 -48.17 46.94 -18.80
C ALA A 39 -49.34 46.31 -19.59
N LEU A 40 -49.21 45.03 -19.97
CA LEU A 40 -50.26 44.22 -20.59
C LEU A 40 -51.10 43.43 -19.58
N GLY A 41 -50.85 43.61 -18.28
CA GLY A 41 -51.52 42.87 -17.21
C GLY A 41 -51.07 41.42 -17.08
N VAL A 42 -49.96 41.05 -17.72
CA VAL A 42 -49.35 39.72 -17.62
C VAL A 42 -48.29 39.78 -16.53
N ASN A 43 -48.59 39.19 -15.37
CA ASN A 43 -47.62 39.09 -14.28
C ASN A 43 -46.58 38.00 -14.62
N TYR A 44 -45.51 38.41 -15.31
CA TYR A 44 -44.37 37.56 -15.63
C TYR A 44 -43.35 37.65 -14.49
N GLN A 45 -43.36 36.66 -13.60
CA GLN A 45 -42.29 36.44 -12.63
C GLN A 45 -41.26 35.51 -13.30
N PRO A 46 -39.99 35.92 -13.50
CA PRO A 46 -38.97 34.99 -13.97
C PRO A 46 -38.88 33.83 -12.98
N GLU A 47 -38.87 32.59 -13.48
CA GLU A 47 -38.65 31.42 -12.63
C GLU A 47 -37.32 31.59 -11.89
N ASN A 48 -37.42 31.65 -10.55
CA ASN A 48 -36.36 31.76 -9.55
C ASN A 48 -35.63 33.10 -9.44
N SER A 49 -36.29 34.11 -8.85
CA SER A 49 -35.60 35.09 -8.00
C SER A 49 -36.02 34.95 -6.53
N VAL A 50 -35.96 33.73 -6.00
CA VAL A 50 -35.87 33.58 -4.55
C VAL A 50 -34.50 34.13 -4.17
N ASN A 51 -34.46 35.20 -3.37
CA ASN A 51 -33.19 35.69 -2.82
C ASN A 51 -32.68 34.68 -1.80
N ASP A 52 -31.96 33.67 -2.30
CA ASP A 52 -31.32 32.60 -1.53
C ASP A 52 -29.93 33.00 -1.01
N GLY A 53 -29.53 34.25 -1.23
CA GLY A 53 -28.25 34.80 -0.79
C GLY A 53 -27.05 34.43 -1.67
N PHE A 54 -27.26 33.75 -2.81
CA PHE A 54 -26.19 33.38 -3.74
C PHE A 54 -26.19 34.22 -5.02
N SER A 55 -24.99 34.58 -5.50
CA SER A 55 -24.80 35.26 -6.79
C SER A 55 -24.56 34.27 -7.92
N ASP A 56 -25.04 34.60 -9.12
CA ASP A 56 -24.73 33.86 -10.35
C ASP A 56 -23.49 34.39 -11.09
N ASN A 57 -22.87 35.48 -10.60
CA ASN A 57 -21.63 36.02 -11.14
C ASN A 57 -20.43 35.26 -10.55
N PRO A 58 -19.60 34.60 -11.39
CA PRO A 58 -18.41 33.86 -10.94
C PRO A 58 -17.37 34.67 -10.17
N ASN A 59 -17.42 36.01 -10.26
CA ASN A 59 -16.47 36.90 -9.61
C ASN A 59 -16.94 37.42 -8.24
N ASP A 60 -18.15 37.07 -7.81
CA ASP A 60 -18.68 37.49 -6.52
C ASP A 60 -18.28 36.50 -5.41
N ASP A 61 -18.00 37.01 -4.21
CA ASP A 61 -17.59 36.20 -3.05
C ASP A 61 -18.65 35.15 -2.64
N ASN A 62 -19.93 35.39 -2.96
CA ASN A 62 -21.05 34.50 -2.70
C ASN A 62 -21.53 33.76 -3.96
N TYR A 63 -20.64 33.51 -4.92
CA TYR A 63 -20.98 32.75 -6.13
C TYR A 63 -21.59 31.39 -5.79
N ARG A 64 -22.75 31.09 -6.39
CA ARG A 64 -23.59 29.90 -6.19
C ARG A 64 -22.84 28.58 -6.31
N TYR A 65 -21.85 28.54 -7.19
CA TYR A 65 -21.05 27.35 -7.46
C TYR A 65 -19.60 27.48 -7.00
N ALA A 66 -19.32 28.44 -6.11
CA ALA A 66 -18.01 28.56 -5.47
C ALA A 66 -17.64 27.27 -4.73
N ASP A 67 -16.34 27.02 -4.60
CA ASP A 67 -15.85 25.91 -3.80
C ASP A 67 -16.32 26.05 -2.34
N THR A 68 -16.83 24.98 -1.74
CA THR A 68 -17.39 25.00 -0.38
C THR A 68 -16.31 24.98 0.71
N GLY A 69 -15.07 24.82 0.29
CA GLY A 69 -13.91 24.62 1.11
C GLY A 69 -12.73 24.28 0.22
N TYR A 70 -11.54 24.62 0.68
CA TYR A 70 -10.33 24.23 -0.01
C TYR A 70 -10.02 22.77 0.33
N ILE A 71 -10.25 21.86 -0.63
CA ILE A 71 -9.71 20.49 -0.54
C ILE A 71 -8.19 20.60 -0.67
N ALA A 72 -7.52 20.76 0.46
CA ALA A 72 -6.10 21.09 0.50
C ALA A 72 -5.21 20.01 -0.15
N GLY A 73 -4.11 20.33 -0.85
CA GLY A 73 -3.65 21.67 -1.23
C GLY A 73 -2.75 22.45 -0.25
N SER A 74 -2.50 21.90 0.94
CA SER A 74 -1.97 22.65 2.09
C SER A 74 -0.50 23.09 1.94
N LYS A 75 0.07 23.76 2.94
CA LYS A 75 1.54 23.86 3.08
C LYS A 75 2.25 22.49 2.93
N LYS A 76 1.55 21.40 3.28
CA LYS A 76 1.95 20.00 3.00
C LYS A 76 1.97 19.67 1.51
N GLU A 77 1.11 20.26 0.68
CA GLU A 77 1.17 20.14 -0.78
C GLU A 77 2.33 20.96 -1.38
N LEU A 78 2.65 22.15 -0.85
CA LEU A 78 3.88 22.85 -1.25
C LEU A 78 5.12 22.00 -0.92
N ALA A 79 5.17 21.39 0.27
CA ALA A 79 6.24 20.47 0.65
C ALA A 79 6.26 19.20 -0.22
N SER A 80 5.10 18.61 -0.51
CA SER A 80 4.90 17.45 -1.38
C SER A 80 5.28 17.71 -2.84
N ASN A 81 4.82 18.84 -3.40
CA ASN A 81 5.11 19.28 -4.76
C ASN A 81 6.56 19.67 -4.90
N HIS A 82 7.18 20.27 -3.89
CA HIS A 82 8.62 20.54 -3.89
C HIS A 82 9.43 19.24 -3.97
N ILE A 83 9.11 18.23 -3.14
CA ILE A 83 9.74 16.89 -3.20
C ILE A 83 9.54 16.25 -4.58
N LYS A 84 8.30 16.25 -5.10
CA LYS A 84 7.99 15.68 -6.41
C LYS A 84 8.66 16.42 -7.57
N GLN A 85 8.81 17.74 -7.45
CA GLN A 85 9.47 18.56 -8.45
C GLN A 85 10.98 18.31 -8.47
N LEU A 86 11.64 18.27 -7.30
CA LEU A 86 13.04 17.86 -7.19
C LEU A 86 13.27 16.46 -7.78
N ALA A 87 12.40 15.50 -7.45
CA ALA A 87 12.45 14.15 -8.01
C ALA A 87 12.33 14.15 -9.55
N LYS A 88 11.38 14.93 -10.08
CA LYS A 88 11.16 15.08 -11.53
C LYS A 88 12.36 15.71 -12.22
N ASP A 89 13.01 16.66 -11.58
CA ASP A 89 14.22 17.33 -12.06
C ASP A 89 15.48 16.45 -11.88
N GLY A 90 15.32 15.24 -11.32
CA GLY A 90 16.42 14.31 -11.05
C GLY A 90 17.32 14.76 -9.90
N VAL A 91 16.92 15.76 -9.13
CA VAL A 91 17.66 16.30 -7.99
C VAL A 91 17.38 15.43 -6.76
N ALA A 92 18.44 15.13 -6.01
CA ALA A 92 18.29 14.41 -4.74
C ALA A 92 17.69 15.33 -3.67
N VAL A 93 16.67 14.83 -2.98
CA VAL A 93 15.97 15.58 -1.92
C VAL A 93 16.75 15.45 -0.62
N LYS A 94 17.04 16.57 0.05
CA LYS A 94 17.74 16.60 1.33
C LYS A 94 16.75 16.79 2.48
N VAL A 95 17.19 16.44 3.69
CA VAL A 95 16.39 16.60 4.92
C VAL A 95 15.88 18.04 5.09
N LYS A 96 16.68 19.04 4.73
CA LYS A 96 16.33 20.46 4.85
C LYS A 96 15.33 20.94 3.79
N ASP A 97 15.15 20.18 2.71
CA ASP A 97 14.22 20.50 1.63
C ASP A 97 12.79 20.02 1.98
N ILE A 98 12.63 19.35 3.13
CA ILE A 98 11.39 18.74 3.59
C ILE A 98 10.90 19.50 4.82
N ASP A 99 9.69 20.03 4.74
CA ASP A 99 8.96 20.52 5.92
C ASP A 99 8.40 19.33 6.71
N TRP A 100 9.22 18.81 7.63
CA TRP A 100 8.86 17.65 8.46
C TRP A 100 7.67 17.93 9.37
N SER A 101 7.53 19.16 9.89
CA SER A 101 6.38 19.52 10.72
C SER A 101 5.07 19.39 9.96
N GLU A 102 5.07 19.69 8.67
CA GLU A 102 3.88 19.63 7.82
C GLU A 102 3.65 18.22 7.28
N ILE A 103 4.68 17.56 6.74
CA ILE A 103 4.51 16.23 6.12
C ILE A 103 4.14 15.16 7.15
N GLU A 104 4.67 15.24 8.37
CA GLU A 104 4.43 14.24 9.42
C GLU A 104 3.03 14.31 10.04
N THR A 105 2.26 15.37 9.77
CA THR A 105 0.85 15.45 10.20
C THR A 105 -0.09 14.52 9.41
N ASP A 106 0.35 13.99 8.27
CA ASP A 106 -0.37 13.01 7.47
C ASP A 106 0.58 11.85 7.15
N ALA A 107 0.45 10.79 7.94
CA ALA A 107 1.32 9.62 7.82
C ALA A 107 1.25 8.95 6.44
N LEU A 108 0.07 8.94 5.80
CA LEU A 108 -0.11 8.34 4.47
C LEU A 108 0.58 9.16 3.39
N LEU A 109 0.44 10.48 3.47
CA LEU A 109 1.16 11.39 2.59
C LEU A 109 2.68 11.23 2.75
N ALA A 110 3.17 11.23 3.99
CA ALA A 110 4.59 11.05 4.27
C ALA A 110 5.14 9.71 3.73
N GLU A 111 4.43 8.60 3.94
CA GLU A 111 4.79 7.29 3.39
C GLU A 111 4.78 7.28 1.85
N SER A 112 3.82 7.97 1.23
CA SER A 112 3.76 8.09 -0.22
C SER A 112 4.93 8.90 -0.82
N LEU A 113 5.44 9.88 -0.07
CA LEU A 113 6.45 10.83 -0.52
C LEU A 113 7.87 10.37 -0.24
N ILE A 114 8.14 9.84 0.95
CA ILE A 114 9.48 9.42 1.37
C ILE A 114 9.76 8.02 0.80
N LYS A 115 9.90 7.96 -0.53
CA LYS A 115 10.27 6.75 -1.29
C LYS A 115 11.55 6.99 -2.06
N LYS A 116 12.31 5.93 -2.31
CA LYS A 116 13.55 5.97 -3.09
C LYS A 116 13.43 6.75 -4.41
N SER A 117 12.33 6.54 -5.13
CA SER A 117 12.07 7.19 -6.42
C SER A 117 11.97 8.71 -6.31
N ASN A 118 11.57 9.23 -5.17
CA ASN A 118 11.38 10.65 -4.94
C ASN A 118 12.62 11.29 -4.29
N ILE A 119 13.39 10.52 -3.52
CA ILE A 119 14.48 11.04 -2.69
C ILE A 119 15.86 10.90 -3.35
N MET A 120 16.13 9.76 -4.02
CA MET A 120 17.49 9.38 -4.46
C MET A 120 18.09 10.32 -5.51
N GLY A 121 17.26 10.94 -6.34
CA GLY A 121 17.70 11.66 -7.53
C GLY A 121 18.39 10.77 -8.56
N GLN A 122 18.85 11.37 -9.66
CA GLN A 122 19.67 10.70 -10.65
C GLN A 122 21.15 10.72 -10.25
N VAL A 123 21.91 9.75 -10.77
CA VAL A 123 23.36 9.68 -10.60
C VAL A 123 23.98 10.18 -11.90
N ASP A 124 24.77 11.24 -11.83
CA ASP A 124 25.53 11.73 -12.97
C ASP A 124 26.82 10.90 -13.12
N TYR A 125 26.74 9.85 -13.95
CA TYR A 125 27.89 9.00 -14.23
C TYR A 125 29.00 9.71 -15.03
N ASN A 126 28.67 10.79 -15.75
CA ASN A 126 29.68 11.61 -16.42
C ASN A 126 30.45 12.44 -15.39
N GLU A 127 29.76 12.96 -14.38
CA GLU A 127 30.42 13.63 -13.25
C GLU A 127 31.34 12.66 -12.50
N LEU A 128 30.89 11.43 -12.21
CA LEU A 128 31.75 10.40 -11.60
C LEU A 128 33.00 10.13 -12.47
N LYS A 129 32.82 10.01 -13.78
CA LYS A 129 33.92 9.83 -14.74
C LYS A 129 34.88 11.02 -14.74
N ASN A 130 34.37 12.24 -14.74
CA ASN A 130 35.17 13.47 -14.72
C ASN A 130 35.95 13.62 -13.41
N ASN A 131 35.41 13.12 -12.30
CA ASN A 131 36.08 13.06 -11.00
C ASN A 131 37.12 11.92 -10.90
N GLY A 132 37.41 11.23 -12.01
CA GLY A 132 38.46 10.22 -12.09
C GLY A 132 38.09 8.85 -11.51
N ILE A 133 36.81 8.61 -11.20
CA ILE A 133 36.35 7.34 -10.64
C ILE A 133 36.52 6.23 -11.67
N GLU A 134 36.97 5.04 -11.24
CA GLU A 134 37.14 3.92 -12.13
C GLU A 134 35.77 3.34 -12.57
N PRO A 135 35.62 2.86 -13.83
CA PRO A 135 34.36 2.29 -14.30
C PRO A 135 33.88 1.09 -13.48
N GLY A 136 34.81 0.27 -12.95
CA GLY A 136 34.49 -0.80 -12.02
C GLY A 136 33.92 -0.29 -10.69
N THR A 137 34.42 0.84 -10.17
CA THR A 137 33.87 1.51 -8.99
C THR A 137 32.49 2.08 -9.27
N ALA A 138 32.31 2.74 -10.42
CA ALA A 138 31.02 3.31 -10.81
C ALA A 138 29.92 2.24 -10.97
N PHE A 139 30.27 1.04 -11.45
CA PHE A 139 29.39 -0.12 -11.45
C PHE A 139 28.97 -0.58 -10.06
N LEU A 140 29.93 -0.67 -9.14
CA LEU A 140 29.65 -1.07 -7.77
C LEU A 140 28.79 -0.01 -7.05
N ILE A 141 29.04 1.28 -7.29
CA ILE A 141 28.17 2.39 -6.85
C ILE A 141 26.74 2.18 -7.33
N GLN A 142 26.53 1.85 -8.62
CA GLN A 142 25.19 1.54 -9.15
C GLN A 142 24.55 0.37 -8.39
N LYS A 143 25.30 -0.70 -8.11
CA LYS A 143 24.79 -1.86 -7.35
C LYS A 143 24.42 -1.49 -5.91
N ILE A 144 25.26 -0.71 -5.22
CA ILE A 144 24.99 -0.22 -3.86
C ILE A 144 23.73 0.65 -3.85
N LEU A 145 23.64 1.64 -4.73
CA LEU A 145 22.46 2.50 -4.81
C LEU A 145 21.21 1.72 -5.20
N SER A 146 21.32 0.67 -6.03
CA SER A 146 20.21 -0.22 -6.35
C SER A 146 19.72 -1.05 -5.15
N SER A 147 20.60 -1.31 -4.17
CA SER A 147 20.29 -2.11 -2.98
C SER A 147 19.49 -1.35 -1.91
N VAL A 148 19.55 -0.01 -1.90
CA VAL A 148 18.73 0.83 -1.01
C VAL A 148 17.25 0.48 -1.20
N ALA A 149 16.55 0.25 -0.10
CA ALA A 149 15.13 -0.12 -0.06
C ALA A 149 14.25 0.88 -0.82
N THR A 150 13.06 0.47 -1.25
CA THR A 150 12.13 1.38 -1.95
C THR A 150 11.48 2.37 -1.00
N GLU A 151 11.34 1.98 0.26
CA GLU A 151 10.72 2.72 1.36
C GLU A 151 11.63 2.57 2.60
N PRO A 152 11.58 3.51 3.57
CA PRO A 152 12.35 3.43 4.79
C PRO A 152 12.07 2.14 5.54
N HIS A 153 13.12 1.39 5.86
CA HIS A 153 12.99 0.30 6.81
C HIS A 153 12.81 0.87 8.22
N TRP A 154 11.72 0.53 8.90
CA TRP A 154 11.38 1.11 10.20
C TRP A 154 11.39 0.10 11.35
N ASP A 155 11.23 -1.19 11.07
CA ASP A 155 11.09 -2.24 12.08
C ASP A 155 12.43 -2.56 12.74
N LEU A 156 12.65 -2.00 13.93
CA LEU A 156 13.89 -2.21 14.67
C LEU A 156 14.06 -3.67 15.13
N VAL A 157 12.97 -4.42 15.33
CA VAL A 157 13.01 -5.83 15.71
C VAL A 157 13.42 -6.68 14.51
N GLU A 158 12.90 -6.39 13.33
CA GLU A 158 13.32 -7.03 12.08
C GLU A 158 14.81 -6.77 11.81
N PHE A 159 15.28 -5.53 11.96
CA PHE A 159 16.70 -5.21 11.91
C PHE A 159 17.53 -6.04 12.92
N ALA A 160 17.12 -6.07 14.19
CA ALA A 160 17.80 -6.84 15.24
C ALA A 160 17.86 -8.35 14.95
N LYS A 161 16.88 -8.89 14.23
CA LYS A 161 16.82 -10.30 13.80
C LYS A 161 17.63 -10.59 12.55
N ASN A 162 17.62 -9.70 11.56
CA ASN A 162 18.06 -10.02 10.20
C ASN A 162 19.45 -9.45 9.85
N SER A 163 19.91 -8.40 10.53
CA SER A 163 21.25 -7.82 10.35
C SER A 163 22.27 -8.43 11.34
N TYR A 164 23.51 -8.61 10.89
CA TYR A 164 24.61 -9.01 11.77
C TYR A 164 24.87 -7.96 12.86
N ALA A 165 24.87 -6.67 12.49
CA ALA A 165 24.99 -5.56 13.43
C ALA A 165 23.83 -5.51 14.43
N GLY A 166 22.59 -5.69 13.95
CA GLY A 166 21.40 -5.77 14.79
C GLY A 166 21.50 -6.88 15.84
N ARG A 167 21.89 -8.09 15.41
CA ARG A 167 22.10 -9.23 16.31
C ARG A 167 23.18 -8.95 17.36
N ARG A 168 24.28 -8.31 16.94
CA ARG A 168 25.38 -7.93 17.84
C ARG A 168 24.92 -6.91 18.88
N ASN A 169 24.14 -5.90 18.48
CA ASN A 169 23.62 -4.88 19.39
C ASN A 169 22.80 -5.48 20.53
N ILE A 170 21.97 -6.49 20.25
CA ILE A 170 21.17 -7.16 21.27
C ILE A 170 21.84 -8.41 21.89
N SER A 171 23.13 -8.66 21.60
CA SER A 171 23.86 -9.86 22.03
C SER A 171 23.14 -11.19 21.71
N TYR A 172 22.41 -11.20 20.59
CA TYR A 172 21.51 -12.24 20.06
C TYR A 172 21.19 -13.41 20.99
N ASN A 173 20.28 -13.14 21.94
CA ASN A 173 19.62 -14.13 22.77
C ASN A 173 18.10 -13.96 22.62
N GLN A 174 17.34 -15.06 22.59
CA GLN A 174 15.88 -15.03 22.47
C GLN A 174 15.24 -14.18 23.57
N ASP A 175 15.74 -14.25 24.82
CA ASP A 175 15.23 -13.45 25.93
C ASP A 175 15.45 -11.95 25.72
N GLN A 176 16.64 -11.58 25.21
CA GLN A 176 16.99 -10.18 24.95
C GLN A 176 16.21 -9.61 23.78
N LEU A 177 15.97 -10.43 22.76
CA LEU A 177 15.11 -10.05 21.64
C LEU A 177 13.66 -9.81 22.08
N LEU A 178 13.14 -10.61 23.02
CA LEU A 178 11.81 -10.40 23.59
C LEU A 178 11.75 -9.12 24.44
N ALA A 179 12.78 -8.85 25.26
CA ALA A 179 12.87 -7.60 26.03
C ALA A 179 12.97 -6.39 25.11
N PHE A 180 13.79 -6.47 24.07
CA PHE A 180 13.93 -5.43 23.05
C PHE A 180 12.61 -5.19 22.29
N ALA A 181 11.92 -6.25 21.90
CA ALA A 181 10.63 -6.15 21.21
C ALA A 181 9.57 -5.41 22.06
N ARG A 182 9.52 -5.67 23.37
CA ARG A 182 8.62 -4.95 24.28
C ARG A 182 8.91 -3.44 24.31
N LEU A 183 10.18 -3.05 24.39
CA LEU A 183 10.58 -1.63 24.35
C LEU A 183 10.19 -0.97 23.03
N THR A 184 10.34 -1.66 21.90
CA THR A 184 9.94 -1.14 20.59
C THR A 184 8.42 -1.06 20.43
N ASP A 185 7.66 -1.98 21.04
CA ASP A 185 6.20 -1.94 21.06
C ASP A 185 5.71 -0.74 21.87
N GLU A 186 6.31 -0.49 23.04
CA GLU A 186 6.02 0.70 23.87
C GLU A 186 6.38 2.01 23.18
N PHE A 187 7.46 2.03 22.38
CA PHE A 187 7.83 3.20 21.59
C PHE A 187 6.82 3.52 20.47
N GLY A 188 6.10 2.52 19.99
CA GLY A 188 5.01 2.66 19.02
C GLY A 188 5.47 2.65 17.56
N THR A 189 4.66 2.02 16.70
CA THR A 189 4.94 1.87 15.27
C THR A 189 4.99 3.21 14.53
N ALA A 190 4.09 4.15 14.86
CA ALA A 190 4.04 5.46 14.20
C ALA A 190 5.32 6.27 14.44
N GLN A 191 5.83 6.24 15.67
CA GLN A 191 7.06 6.90 16.10
C GLN A 191 8.29 6.30 15.40
N GLN A 192 8.36 4.96 15.31
CA GLN A 192 9.43 4.28 14.55
C GLN A 192 9.42 4.73 13.09
N LYS A 193 8.25 4.73 12.43
CA LYS A 193 8.11 5.17 11.04
C LYS A 193 8.53 6.63 10.83
N GLN A 194 8.06 7.55 11.67
CA GLN A 194 8.42 8.97 11.61
C GLN A 194 9.93 9.18 11.77
N MET A 195 10.54 8.56 12.79
CA MET A 195 11.99 8.60 13.02
C MET A 195 12.77 8.13 11.80
N MET A 196 12.36 6.99 11.23
CA MET A 196 13.09 6.31 10.16
C MET A 196 12.90 6.96 8.79
N ARG A 197 11.79 7.67 8.53
CA ARG A 197 11.64 8.51 7.33
C ARG A 197 12.70 9.60 7.25
N LYS A 198 12.94 10.31 8.35
CA LYS A 198 13.98 11.34 8.41
C LYS A 198 15.38 10.75 8.29
N ALA A 199 15.63 9.63 8.98
CA ALA A 199 16.88 8.91 8.89
C ALA A 199 17.16 8.40 7.46
N TYR A 200 16.14 7.94 6.75
CA TYR A 200 16.25 7.45 5.38
C TYR A 200 16.75 8.53 4.40
N VAL A 201 16.15 9.73 4.45
CA VAL A 201 16.55 10.86 3.60
C VAL A 201 17.99 11.27 3.90
N ALA A 202 18.34 11.39 5.19
CA ALA A 202 19.70 11.67 5.62
C ALA A 202 20.68 10.57 5.15
N GLY A 203 20.31 9.31 5.30
CA GLY A 203 21.15 8.16 4.98
C GLY A 203 21.45 8.05 3.49
N ILE A 204 20.49 8.37 2.63
CA ILE A 204 20.72 8.46 1.18
C ILE A 204 21.72 9.57 0.85
N ASP A 205 21.55 10.77 1.40
CA ASP A 205 22.44 11.91 1.13
C ASP A 205 23.86 11.61 1.63
N THR A 206 23.99 11.10 2.85
CA THR A 206 25.27 10.68 3.46
C THR A 206 25.93 9.56 2.63
N LEU A 207 25.16 8.52 2.24
CA LEU A 207 25.68 7.42 1.42
C LEU A 207 26.25 7.94 0.10
N LYS A 208 25.48 8.76 -0.63
CA LYS A 208 25.89 9.32 -1.92
C LYS A 208 27.15 10.17 -1.78
N ALA A 209 27.21 11.01 -0.75
CA ALA A 209 28.35 11.89 -0.50
C ALA A 209 29.64 11.13 -0.11
N ARG A 210 29.52 9.96 0.51
CA ARG A 210 30.65 9.10 0.87
C ARG A 210 31.15 8.31 -0.34
N ILE A 211 30.26 7.60 -1.02
CA ILE A 211 30.65 6.72 -2.14
C ILE A 211 31.12 7.48 -3.38
N SER A 212 30.69 8.73 -3.57
CA SER A 212 31.14 9.58 -4.69
C SER A 212 32.59 10.03 -4.57
N LYS A 213 33.22 9.86 -3.40
CA LYS A 213 34.65 10.17 -3.16
C LYS A 213 35.55 8.96 -3.40
N CYS A 214 34.98 7.78 -3.57
CA CYS A 214 35.74 6.54 -3.76
C CYS A 214 36.15 6.43 -5.23
N VAL A 215 37.46 6.44 -5.49
CA VAL A 215 38.01 6.36 -6.85
C VAL A 215 38.09 4.91 -7.32
N THR A 216 38.66 4.03 -6.49
CA THR A 216 38.91 2.62 -6.83
C THR A 216 37.89 1.68 -6.16
N PRO A 217 37.71 0.44 -6.66
CA PRO A 217 36.88 -0.57 -5.99
C PRO A 217 37.33 -0.85 -4.55
N ARG A 218 38.63 -0.65 -4.27
CA ARG A 218 39.21 -0.86 -2.95
C ARG A 218 38.85 0.27 -1.98
N ASP A 219 38.87 1.52 -2.45
CA ASP A 219 38.43 2.67 -1.65
C ASP A 219 36.96 2.51 -1.27
N LEU A 220 36.13 2.11 -2.23
CA LEU A 220 34.71 1.85 -2.00
C LEU A 220 34.50 0.71 -1.00
N TYR A 221 35.27 -0.38 -1.09
CA TYR A 221 35.21 -1.45 -0.11
C TYR A 221 35.56 -0.96 1.30
N ASN A 222 36.63 -0.19 1.46
CA ASN A 222 37.02 0.35 2.77
C ASN A 222 35.94 1.28 3.34
N GLU A 223 35.31 2.09 2.49
CA GLU A 223 34.20 2.96 2.90
C GLU A 223 32.98 2.16 3.37
N LEU A 224 32.64 1.06 2.69
CA LEU A 224 31.56 0.15 3.12
C LEU A 224 31.88 -0.54 4.44
N VAL A 225 33.15 -0.87 4.70
CA VAL A 225 33.59 -1.39 6.01
C VAL A 225 33.41 -0.34 7.10
N ALA A 226 33.80 0.91 6.85
CA ALA A 226 33.59 2.00 7.80
C ALA A 226 32.09 2.22 8.11
N ILE A 227 31.22 2.17 7.09
CA ILE A 227 29.76 2.22 7.28
C ILE A 227 29.25 1.04 8.12
N ALA A 228 29.77 -0.18 7.87
CA ALA A 228 29.39 -1.35 8.65
C ALA A 228 29.83 -1.25 10.12
N ASP A 229 31.01 -0.68 10.38
CA ASP A 229 31.51 -0.42 11.73
C ASP A 229 30.66 0.63 12.46
N GLU A 230 30.22 1.68 11.76
CA GLU A 230 29.27 2.66 12.31
C GLU A 230 27.92 2.04 12.64
N LEU A 231 27.37 1.20 11.74
CA LEU A 231 26.10 0.50 11.96
C LEU A 231 26.18 -0.47 13.17
N GLY A 232 27.33 -1.10 13.35
CA GLY A 232 27.61 -2.00 14.48
C GLY A 232 28.04 -1.31 15.77
N GLY A 233 28.02 0.02 15.82
CA GLY A 233 28.33 0.79 17.03
C GLY A 233 27.25 0.63 18.10
N SER A 234 27.67 0.67 19.37
CA SER A 234 26.78 0.66 20.54
C SER A 234 27.03 1.88 21.40
N MET A 235 25.97 2.50 21.93
CA MET A 235 26.05 3.58 22.91
C MET A 235 25.26 3.17 24.16
N LEU A 236 25.94 3.08 25.29
CA LEU A 236 25.28 3.02 26.59
C LEU A 236 25.25 4.45 27.15
N SER A 237 24.08 4.93 27.56
CA SER A 237 24.02 6.14 28.38
C SER A 237 24.84 5.94 29.66
N SER A 238 25.34 7.02 30.26
CA SER A 238 26.16 6.91 31.48
C SER A 238 25.42 6.19 32.60
N ASP A 239 24.11 6.42 32.74
CA ASP A 239 23.26 5.74 33.72
C ASP A 239 23.14 4.23 33.43
N VAL A 240 22.86 3.83 32.18
CA VAL A 240 22.78 2.41 31.81
C VAL A 240 24.14 1.71 31.98
N ALA A 241 25.23 2.38 31.64
CA ALA A 241 26.58 1.86 31.81
C ALA A 241 26.96 1.68 33.31
N ASP A 242 26.62 2.64 34.16
CA ASP A 242 26.89 2.59 35.59
C ASP A 242 26.05 1.49 36.27
N ARG A 243 24.77 1.36 35.90
CA ARG A 243 23.90 0.26 36.36
C ARG A 243 24.42 -1.09 35.92
N TYR A 244 24.79 -1.24 34.64
CA TYR A 244 25.39 -2.48 34.12
C TYR A 244 26.63 -2.86 34.92
N LYS A 245 27.54 -1.90 35.11
CA LYS A 245 28.80 -2.11 35.84
C LYS A 245 28.55 -2.53 37.29
N THR A 246 27.59 -1.88 37.96
CA THR A 246 27.23 -2.18 39.35
C THR A 246 26.65 -3.58 39.48
N LEU A 247 25.61 -3.91 38.69
CA LEU A 247 24.99 -5.24 38.72
C LEU A 247 25.97 -6.34 38.29
N SER A 248 26.82 -6.08 37.30
CA SER A 248 27.82 -7.06 36.85
C SER A 248 28.84 -7.33 37.96
N ALA A 249 29.29 -6.31 38.69
CA ALA A 249 30.18 -6.49 39.82
C ALA A 249 29.52 -7.27 40.97
N GLU A 250 28.26 -6.99 41.29
CA GLU A 250 27.49 -7.75 42.29
C GLU A 250 27.30 -9.22 41.86
N GLN A 251 26.99 -9.44 40.59
CA GLN A 251 26.84 -10.78 40.03
C GLN A 251 28.16 -11.57 40.07
N ASP A 252 29.27 -10.94 39.68
CA ASP A 252 30.60 -11.56 39.68
C ASP A 252 31.08 -11.87 41.10
N ALA A 253 30.79 -11.00 42.08
CA ALA A 253 31.07 -11.25 43.48
C ALA A 253 30.27 -12.45 44.00
N LEU A 254 28.97 -12.51 43.71
CA LEU A 254 28.12 -13.64 44.08
C LEU A 254 28.53 -14.94 43.38
N ARG A 255 28.99 -14.87 42.12
CA ARG A 255 29.56 -16.03 41.41
C ARG A 255 30.79 -16.56 42.13
N THR A 256 31.73 -15.68 42.47
CA THR A 256 32.97 -16.04 43.19
C THR A 256 32.65 -16.72 44.52
N GLU A 257 31.72 -16.16 45.30
CA GLU A 257 31.29 -16.75 46.57
C GLU A 257 30.71 -18.16 46.39
N MET A 258 29.88 -18.38 45.37
CA MET A 258 29.33 -19.70 45.07
C MET A 258 30.38 -20.70 44.56
N GLU A 259 31.39 -20.25 43.81
CA GLU A 259 32.50 -21.10 43.34
C GLU A 259 33.35 -21.59 44.52
N GLU A 260 33.70 -20.69 45.45
CA GLU A 260 34.45 -21.03 46.67
C GLU A 260 33.68 -22.02 47.56
N GLU A 261 32.38 -21.80 47.75
CA GLU A 261 31.52 -22.73 48.51
C GLU A 261 31.41 -24.10 47.83
N SER A 262 31.23 -24.12 46.51
CA SER A 262 31.16 -25.36 45.75
C SER A 262 32.47 -26.13 45.82
N GLU A 263 33.62 -25.46 45.76
CA GLU A 263 34.93 -26.10 45.89
C GLU A 263 35.13 -26.70 47.28
N ALA A 264 34.76 -25.98 48.34
CA ALA A 264 34.83 -26.45 49.72
C ALA A 264 33.97 -27.71 49.93
N LEU A 265 32.72 -27.69 49.45
CA LEU A 265 31.83 -28.85 49.51
C LEU A 265 32.34 -30.04 48.70
N TYR A 266 32.88 -29.78 47.53
CA TYR A 266 33.41 -30.85 46.68
C TYR A 266 34.59 -31.56 47.37
N LYS A 267 35.45 -30.81 48.07
CA LYS A 267 36.52 -31.37 48.92
C LYS A 267 35.96 -32.18 50.10
N GLU A 268 34.93 -31.67 50.78
CA GLU A 268 34.26 -32.38 51.88
C GLU A 268 33.60 -33.68 51.42
N ALA A 269 32.90 -33.65 50.29
CA ALA A 269 32.24 -34.81 49.69
C ALA A 269 33.25 -35.90 49.31
N ILE A 270 34.38 -35.53 48.70
CA ILE A 270 35.46 -36.47 48.38
C ILE A 270 36.05 -37.08 49.66
N ALA A 271 36.24 -36.29 50.71
CA ALA A 271 36.73 -36.79 51.99
C ALA A 271 35.73 -37.77 52.64
N GLY A 272 34.43 -37.46 52.58
CA GLY A 272 33.36 -38.35 53.04
C GLY A 272 33.31 -39.66 52.26
N LEU A 273 33.42 -39.60 50.92
CA LEU A 273 33.48 -40.79 50.06
C LEU A 273 34.71 -41.64 50.35
N ALA A 274 35.88 -41.02 50.57
CA ALA A 274 37.10 -41.74 50.94
C ALA A 274 36.97 -42.46 52.30
N ALA A 275 36.23 -41.86 53.25
CA ALA A 275 35.94 -42.49 54.55
C ALA A 275 34.96 -43.67 54.40
N MET A 276 33.86 -43.51 53.66
CA MET A 276 32.88 -44.58 53.42
C MET A 276 33.48 -45.74 52.62
N ALA A 277 34.26 -45.47 51.58
CA ALA A 277 34.94 -46.49 50.78
C ALA A 277 35.91 -47.35 51.63
N LYS A 278 36.52 -46.74 52.65
CA LYS A 278 37.37 -47.43 53.62
C LYS A 278 36.59 -48.31 54.60
N GLU A 279 35.38 -47.90 54.99
CA GLU A 279 34.50 -48.68 55.87
C GLU A 279 33.82 -49.86 55.15
N GLU A 280 33.44 -49.68 53.87
CA GLU A 280 32.73 -50.70 53.08
C GLU A 280 33.66 -51.57 52.20
N GLY A 281 34.97 -51.30 52.17
CA GLY A 281 35.95 -52.08 51.40
C GLY A 281 35.86 -51.89 49.88
N ILE A 282 35.37 -50.73 49.42
CA ILE A 282 35.10 -50.44 47.99
C ILE A 282 36.29 -49.70 47.35
N ASN A 283 36.70 -50.08 46.13
CA ASN A 283 37.76 -49.39 45.38
C ASN A 283 37.20 -48.14 44.62
N PRO A 284 37.65 -46.91 44.92
CA PRO A 284 37.05 -45.69 44.38
C PRO A 284 37.23 -45.46 42.86
N ILE A 285 38.11 -46.22 42.19
CA ILE A 285 38.50 -45.97 40.78
C ILE A 285 37.44 -46.48 39.78
N GLU A 286 36.51 -47.34 40.18
CA GLU A 286 35.58 -47.99 39.24
C GLU A 286 34.24 -47.27 39.00
N TYR A 287 33.94 -46.17 39.69
CA TYR A 287 32.61 -45.55 39.61
C TYR A 287 32.65 -44.04 39.40
N ASN A 288 31.63 -43.50 38.71
CA ASN A 288 31.51 -42.08 38.37
C ASN A 288 31.38 -41.23 39.66
N ILE A 289 32.51 -40.84 40.25
CA ILE A 289 32.65 -40.09 41.51
C ILE A 289 31.72 -38.88 41.54
N GLN A 290 31.51 -38.22 40.40
CA GLN A 290 30.57 -37.10 40.30
C GLN A 290 29.16 -37.49 40.72
N LYS A 291 28.61 -38.60 40.22
CA LYS A 291 27.24 -39.04 40.54
C LYS A 291 27.05 -39.35 42.03
N TRP A 292 28.10 -39.83 42.70
CA TRP A 292 28.09 -40.08 44.14
C TRP A 292 28.20 -38.81 44.97
N VAL A 293 29.15 -37.93 44.63
CA VAL A 293 29.26 -36.59 45.24
C VAL A 293 27.91 -35.87 45.14
N MET A 294 27.23 -35.97 43.99
CA MET A 294 25.90 -35.42 43.79
C MET A 294 24.85 -36.03 44.74
N SER A 295 24.79 -37.37 44.85
CA SER A 295 23.81 -38.03 45.71
C SER A 295 24.04 -37.71 47.20
N TRP A 296 25.30 -37.78 47.65
CA TRP A 296 25.70 -37.50 49.02
C TRP A 296 25.40 -36.05 49.41
N ALA A 297 25.73 -35.09 48.54
CA ALA A 297 25.48 -33.69 48.82
C ALA A 297 23.98 -33.35 48.81
N THR A 298 23.19 -33.97 47.93
CA THR A 298 21.73 -33.78 47.88
C THR A 298 21.05 -34.28 49.15
N GLU A 299 21.54 -35.38 49.74
CA GLU A 299 21.01 -35.93 51.00
C GLU A 299 21.44 -35.10 52.22
N LYS A 300 22.71 -34.68 52.27
CA LYS A 300 23.29 -33.98 53.42
C LYS A 300 22.90 -32.49 53.48
N TYR A 301 22.70 -31.85 52.34
CA TYR A 301 22.42 -30.41 52.20
C TYR A 301 21.24 -30.17 51.22
N PRO A 302 20.00 -30.46 51.63
CA PRO A 302 18.82 -30.38 50.76
C PRO A 302 18.49 -28.95 50.28
N GLU A 303 19.02 -27.92 50.94
CA GLU A 303 18.93 -26.52 50.56
C GLU A 303 19.86 -26.12 49.39
N ARG A 304 20.72 -27.04 48.92
CA ARG A 304 21.68 -26.79 47.84
C ARG A 304 21.24 -27.43 46.53
N GLN A 305 21.60 -26.83 45.41
CA GLN A 305 21.25 -27.31 44.06
C GLN A 305 22.46 -27.38 43.12
N PHE A 306 22.31 -28.14 42.03
CA PHE A 306 23.37 -28.34 41.04
C PHE A 306 23.35 -27.26 39.95
N SER A 307 24.51 -26.65 39.68
CA SER A 307 24.73 -25.82 38.50
C SER A 307 25.45 -26.63 37.42
N GLY A 308 24.75 -26.95 36.33
CA GLY A 308 25.26 -27.82 35.27
C GLY A 308 26.04 -27.13 34.14
N SER A 309 26.05 -25.79 34.08
CA SER A 309 26.55 -25.09 32.88
C SER A 309 27.07 -23.66 33.09
N TYR A 310 26.68 -22.94 34.14
CA TYR A 310 26.88 -21.47 34.18
C TYR A 310 28.00 -21.01 35.12
N ILE A 311 28.40 -21.84 36.09
CA ILE A 311 29.36 -21.48 37.17
C ILE A 311 30.39 -22.61 37.36
N GLY A 312 30.67 -23.37 36.29
CA GLY A 312 31.32 -24.68 36.39
C GLY A 312 30.39 -25.77 36.93
N LYS A 313 30.82 -27.04 36.88
CA LYS A 313 30.03 -28.18 37.40
C LYS A 313 30.18 -28.24 38.92
N GLY A 314 29.18 -27.76 39.67
CA GLY A 314 29.29 -27.58 41.13
C GLY A 314 27.98 -27.62 41.92
N ILE A 315 28.09 -27.76 43.25
CA ILE A 315 26.97 -27.76 44.21
C ILE A 315 26.94 -26.38 44.89
N VAL A 316 25.86 -25.63 44.70
CA VAL A 316 25.74 -24.24 45.16
C VAL A 316 24.51 -24.04 46.04
N ASP A 317 24.53 -23.02 46.89
CA ASP A 317 23.34 -22.60 47.64
C ASP A 317 22.19 -22.23 46.68
N ARG A 318 20.98 -22.72 46.97
CA ARG A 318 19.83 -22.52 46.09
C ARG A 318 19.43 -21.06 45.98
N ASN A 319 19.41 -20.31 47.08
CA ASN A 319 18.99 -18.91 47.10
C ASN A 319 20.00 -18.02 46.39
N LYS A 320 21.31 -18.27 46.58
CA LYS A 320 22.37 -17.57 45.85
C LYS A 320 22.29 -17.82 44.35
N PHE A 321 22.01 -19.05 43.93
CA PHE A 321 21.85 -19.37 42.50
C PHE A 321 20.61 -18.71 41.89
N GLU A 322 19.47 -18.67 42.58
CA GLU A 322 18.29 -17.93 42.09
C GLU A 322 18.58 -16.42 42.01
N LYS A 323 19.22 -15.83 43.03
CA LYS A 323 19.66 -14.42 42.98
C LYS A 323 20.65 -14.15 41.84
N TRP A 324 21.55 -15.08 41.55
CA TRP A 324 22.46 -14.97 40.41
C TRP A 324 21.73 -15.01 39.05
N LYS A 325 20.66 -15.82 38.94
CA LYS A 325 19.78 -15.80 37.77
C LYS A 325 19.03 -14.48 37.64
N GLU A 326 18.54 -13.92 38.75
CA GLU A 326 17.91 -12.59 38.76
C GLU A 326 18.87 -11.53 38.20
N TYR A 327 20.13 -11.51 38.66
CA TYR A 327 21.16 -10.63 38.09
C TYR A 327 21.39 -10.89 36.60
N THR A 328 21.37 -12.15 36.15
CA THR A 328 21.53 -12.51 34.74
C THR A 328 20.39 -11.93 33.89
N VAL A 329 19.15 -12.05 34.37
CA VAL A 329 17.97 -11.51 33.70
C VAL A 329 18.02 -9.98 33.68
N ALA A 330 18.39 -9.34 34.79
CA ALA A 330 18.53 -7.90 34.89
C ALA A 330 19.61 -7.35 33.93
N LEU A 331 20.79 -7.98 33.87
CA LEU A 331 21.87 -7.58 32.95
C LEU A 331 21.47 -7.77 31.48
N LYS A 332 20.73 -8.82 31.15
CA LYS A 332 20.14 -9.01 29.81
C LYS A 332 19.16 -7.88 29.45
N ALA A 333 18.31 -7.47 30.40
CA ALA A 333 17.38 -6.36 30.22
C ALA A 333 18.11 -5.01 30.04
N ILE A 334 19.12 -4.73 30.85
CA ILE A 334 19.97 -3.53 30.73
C ILE A 334 20.63 -3.47 29.35
N ASN A 335 21.13 -4.60 28.84
CA ASN A 335 21.69 -4.67 27.48
C ASN A 335 20.64 -4.41 26.39
N ALA A 336 19.42 -4.92 26.55
CA ALA A 336 18.31 -4.65 25.61
C ALA A 336 17.92 -3.16 25.62
N ILE A 337 17.89 -2.53 26.80
CA ILE A 337 17.67 -1.08 26.95
C ILE A 337 18.78 -0.30 26.25
N GLY A 338 20.05 -0.65 26.49
CA GLY A 338 21.18 -0.01 25.82
C GLY A 338 21.12 -0.11 24.29
N ALA A 339 20.73 -1.28 23.77
CA ALA A 339 20.52 -1.47 22.34
C ALA A 339 19.36 -0.62 21.80
N PHE A 340 18.26 -0.54 22.55
CA PHE A 340 17.10 0.29 22.21
C PHE A 340 17.46 1.78 22.22
N GLU A 341 18.14 2.27 23.25
CA GLU A 341 18.66 3.65 23.32
C GLU A 341 19.58 3.94 22.14
N THR A 342 20.51 3.03 21.83
CA THR A 342 21.41 3.17 20.67
C THR A 342 20.62 3.38 19.38
N LEU A 343 19.63 2.53 19.11
CA LEU A 343 18.88 2.54 17.85
C LEU A 343 17.89 3.71 17.76
N THR A 344 17.39 4.22 18.88
CA THR A 344 16.42 5.33 18.93
C THR A 344 17.07 6.71 19.08
N THR A 345 18.33 6.80 19.49
CA THR A 345 19.01 8.10 19.68
C THR A 345 20.17 8.36 18.71
N ASN A 346 20.85 7.31 18.22
CA ASN A 346 22.00 7.49 17.33
C ASN A 346 21.56 7.68 15.88
N ARG A 347 21.57 8.95 15.44
CA ARG A 347 21.17 9.33 14.08
C ARG A 347 22.00 8.70 12.96
N ASN A 348 23.26 8.33 13.20
CA ASN A 348 24.09 7.70 12.18
C ASN A 348 23.69 6.24 11.98
N ILE A 349 23.41 5.53 13.07
CA ILE A 349 22.93 4.14 13.01
C ILE A 349 21.55 4.11 12.34
N GLN A 350 20.64 5.00 12.73
CA GLN A 350 19.31 5.12 12.12
C GLN A 350 19.37 5.30 10.60
N GLN A 351 20.31 6.13 10.12
CA GLN A 351 20.51 6.36 8.69
C GLN A 351 20.81 5.06 7.95
N TRP A 352 21.71 4.23 8.49
CA TRP A 352 22.10 2.96 7.88
C TRP A 352 21.02 1.88 8.00
N VAL A 353 20.33 1.81 9.14
CA VAL A 353 19.19 0.91 9.34
C VAL A 353 18.10 1.23 8.31
N ALA A 354 17.74 2.50 8.13
CA ALA A 354 16.64 2.88 7.25
C ALA A 354 16.81 2.45 5.78
N LEU A 355 18.04 2.21 5.29
CA LEU A 355 18.31 1.80 3.91
C LEU A 355 17.95 0.33 3.59
N GLY A 356 17.65 -0.48 4.61
CA GLY A 356 17.03 -1.80 4.50
C GLY A 356 17.94 -2.99 4.18
N GLU A 357 17.34 -4.19 4.22
CA GLU A 357 18.06 -5.47 4.29
C GLU A 357 19.08 -5.72 3.19
N ARG A 358 18.74 -5.37 1.95
CA ARG A 358 19.63 -5.58 0.80
C ARG A 358 20.87 -4.71 0.87
N PHE A 359 20.75 -3.52 1.45
CA PHE A 359 21.88 -2.64 1.71
C PHE A 359 22.74 -3.19 2.84
N TRP A 360 22.14 -3.60 3.97
CA TRP A 360 22.87 -4.24 5.07
C TRP A 360 23.67 -5.45 4.60
N ALA A 361 23.07 -6.30 3.77
CA ALA A 361 23.74 -7.48 3.22
C ALA A 361 24.98 -7.13 2.38
N ILE A 362 25.03 -5.95 1.77
CA ILE A 362 26.21 -5.47 1.04
C ILE A 362 27.29 -5.00 2.02
N ILE A 363 26.96 -4.09 2.95
CA ILE A 363 27.96 -3.52 3.88
C ILE A 363 28.47 -4.54 4.89
N GLU A 364 27.63 -5.47 5.33
CA GLU A 364 27.98 -6.58 6.22
C GLU A 364 28.65 -7.75 5.48
N ARG A 365 28.77 -7.67 4.15
CA ARG A 365 29.44 -8.65 3.29
C ARG A 365 28.78 -10.03 3.27
N THR A 366 27.48 -10.11 3.53
CA THR A 366 26.70 -11.36 3.46
C THR A 366 26.14 -11.62 2.06
N SER A 367 26.14 -10.62 1.17
CA SER A 367 25.73 -10.74 -0.23
C SER A 367 26.81 -11.37 -1.10
N SER A 368 26.73 -12.68 -1.31
CA SER A 368 27.65 -13.44 -2.19
C SER A 368 27.70 -12.90 -3.63
N ALA A 369 26.57 -12.41 -4.15
CA ALA A 369 26.48 -11.80 -5.47
C ALA A 369 27.28 -10.49 -5.54
N PHE A 370 27.16 -9.61 -4.54
CA PHE A 370 27.91 -8.36 -4.51
C PHE A 370 29.41 -8.62 -4.34
N VAL A 371 29.80 -9.52 -3.42
CA VAL A 371 31.21 -9.89 -3.22
C VAL A 371 31.84 -10.41 -4.51
N LYS A 372 31.11 -11.22 -5.29
CA LYS A 372 31.56 -11.66 -6.62
C LYS A 372 31.81 -10.47 -7.56
N HIS A 373 30.89 -9.51 -7.64
CA HIS A 373 31.05 -8.33 -8.47
C HIS A 373 32.20 -7.43 -8.00
N LEU A 374 32.40 -7.30 -6.68
CA LEU A 374 33.53 -6.58 -6.11
C LEU A 374 34.87 -7.18 -6.55
N ASN A 375 35.02 -8.51 -6.42
CA ASN A 375 36.25 -9.19 -6.87
C ASN A 375 36.48 -9.03 -8.37
N LEU A 376 35.43 -9.16 -9.19
CA LEU A 376 35.54 -8.94 -10.64
C LEU A 376 35.92 -7.50 -10.99
N ALA A 377 35.46 -6.51 -10.22
CA ALA A 377 35.86 -5.11 -10.40
C ALA A 377 37.34 -4.89 -10.04
N ILE A 378 37.79 -5.46 -8.92
CA ILE A 378 39.20 -5.44 -8.49
C ILE A 378 40.09 -6.12 -9.54
N ASP A 379 39.63 -7.21 -10.15
CA ASP A 379 40.32 -7.94 -11.23
C ASP A 379 40.25 -7.22 -12.60
N GLY A 380 39.70 -6.01 -12.66
CA GLY A 380 39.63 -5.20 -13.87
C GLY A 380 38.65 -5.69 -14.94
N LYS A 381 37.66 -6.53 -14.58
CA LYS A 381 36.67 -7.06 -15.55
C LYS A 381 35.62 -6.03 -15.97
N TYR A 382 35.57 -4.87 -15.32
CA TYR A 382 34.63 -3.78 -15.57
C TYR A 382 35.32 -2.48 -15.99
N ASN A 383 36.42 -2.58 -16.75
CA ASN A 383 37.26 -1.44 -17.12
C ASN A 383 36.72 -0.59 -18.28
N ASP A 384 35.55 -0.92 -18.82
CA ASP A 384 34.96 -0.25 -19.98
C ASP A 384 33.65 0.44 -19.62
N TRP A 385 33.66 1.78 -19.56
CA TRP A 385 32.48 2.60 -19.30
C TRP A 385 31.28 2.25 -20.22
N GLY A 386 31.53 1.86 -21.48
CA GLY A 386 30.49 1.54 -22.45
C GLY A 386 29.81 0.18 -22.25
N LEU A 387 30.49 -0.77 -21.59
CA LEU A 387 29.93 -2.08 -21.23
C LEU A 387 29.37 -2.12 -19.80
N THR A 388 29.77 -1.15 -18.97
CA THR A 388 29.58 -1.23 -17.52
C THR A 388 28.44 -0.33 -17.03
N ILE A 389 28.16 0.79 -17.71
CA ILE A 389 27.02 1.65 -17.44
C ILE A 389 26.30 1.87 -18.78
N THR A 390 25.24 1.11 -19.04
CA THR A 390 24.35 1.42 -20.16
C THR A 390 23.69 2.75 -19.85
N ASP A 391 24.08 3.76 -20.61
CA ASP A 391 23.62 5.13 -20.50
C ASP A 391 22.09 5.19 -20.56
N SER A 392 21.45 5.27 -19.39
CA SER A 392 19.99 5.43 -19.29
C SER A 392 19.53 6.78 -19.87
N SER A 393 20.45 7.70 -20.16
CA SER A 393 20.16 8.94 -20.88
C SER A 393 19.98 8.74 -22.41
N LYS A 394 20.42 7.59 -22.97
CA LYS A 394 20.04 7.13 -24.32
C LYS A 394 18.80 6.23 -24.34
N THR A 395 18.10 6.11 -23.22
CA THR A 395 16.64 5.94 -23.22
C THR A 395 15.94 7.29 -23.08
N GLY A 396 16.49 8.32 -23.73
CA GLY A 396 15.63 9.29 -24.40
C GLY A 396 14.57 8.51 -25.18
N SER A 397 13.36 9.03 -25.13
CA SER A 397 12.15 8.59 -25.81
C SER A 397 12.28 8.60 -27.33
N GLY A 398 13.31 7.95 -27.87
CA GLY A 398 13.25 7.24 -29.14
C GLY A 398 12.37 6.01 -28.95
N GLY A 399 11.12 6.22 -28.52
CA GLY A 399 10.09 5.30 -28.92
C GLY A 399 10.24 5.22 -30.43
N LYS A 400 10.66 4.05 -30.94
CA LYS A 400 9.94 3.49 -32.09
C LYS A 400 8.50 3.88 -31.79
N LYS A 401 7.87 4.70 -32.64
CA LYS A 401 6.42 4.90 -32.57
C LYS A 401 5.87 3.48 -32.65
N SER A 402 5.71 2.84 -31.49
CA SER A 402 4.87 1.70 -31.34
C SER A 402 3.57 2.27 -31.84
N LYS A 403 3.04 1.68 -32.91
CA LYS A 403 1.65 1.89 -33.26
C LYS A 403 0.90 1.92 -31.92
N LYS A 404 0.21 3.03 -31.63
CA LYS A 404 -0.60 3.18 -30.41
C LYS A 404 -1.24 1.83 -30.16
N LYS A 405 -0.78 1.08 -29.15
CA LYS A 405 -1.49 -0.12 -28.75
C LYS A 405 -2.80 0.44 -28.22
N THR A 406 -3.87 0.18 -28.94
CA THR A 406 -5.24 0.47 -28.52
C THR A 406 -5.42 -0.27 -27.20
N THR A 407 -5.20 0.44 -26.10
CA THR A 407 -5.51 -0.10 -24.78
C THR A 407 -7.02 -0.06 -24.70
N PHE A 408 -7.65 -1.17 -24.33
CA PHE A 408 -9.08 -1.22 -24.11
C PHE A 408 -9.47 -0.10 -23.12
N GLU A 409 -10.50 0.67 -23.47
CA GLU A 409 -11.06 1.78 -22.67
C GLU A 409 -12.55 1.52 -22.50
N LEU A 410 -13.13 1.90 -21.36
CA LEU A 410 -14.57 1.81 -21.15
C LEU A 410 -15.28 2.85 -22.01
N ILE A 411 -16.48 2.50 -22.48
CA ILE A 411 -17.33 3.41 -23.24
C ILE A 411 -17.92 4.41 -22.26
N VAL A 412 -18.05 5.66 -22.72
CA VAL A 412 -18.63 6.76 -21.94
C VAL A 412 -19.83 7.29 -22.70
N ALA A 413 -20.85 7.75 -21.97
CA ALA A 413 -22.04 8.33 -22.57
C ALA A 413 -21.68 9.60 -23.38
N GLU A 414 -22.01 9.64 -24.67
CA GLU A 414 -21.88 10.86 -25.48
C GLU A 414 -22.91 11.91 -25.08
N GLN A 415 -24.10 11.46 -24.65
CA GLN A 415 -25.19 12.26 -24.13
C GLN A 415 -25.72 11.59 -22.86
N ILE A 416 -25.92 12.38 -21.81
CA ILE A 416 -26.38 11.87 -20.51
C ILE A 416 -27.90 11.96 -20.47
N GLU A 417 -28.56 10.82 -20.28
CA GLU A 417 -29.99 10.74 -20.04
C GLU A 417 -30.29 10.31 -18.60
N ARG A 418 -31.30 10.94 -17.99
CA ARG A 418 -31.93 10.45 -16.75
C ARG A 418 -33.43 10.29 -16.98
N LYS A 419 -33.95 9.11 -16.66
CA LYS A 419 -35.37 8.75 -16.73
C LYS A 419 -35.87 8.31 -15.36
N GLY A 420 -36.95 8.93 -14.88
CA GLY A 420 -37.55 8.62 -13.59
C GLY A 420 -36.72 9.09 -12.39
N GLY A 421 -37.01 8.54 -11.22
CA GLY A 421 -36.42 8.96 -9.95
C GLY A 421 -37.07 10.23 -9.38
N LYS A 422 -36.66 10.59 -8.16
CA LYS A 422 -37.16 11.80 -7.48
C LYS A 422 -36.72 13.05 -8.24
N GLU A 423 -37.56 14.08 -8.22
CA GLU A 423 -37.17 15.42 -8.66
C GLU A 423 -36.08 15.97 -7.73
N VAL A 424 -35.04 16.55 -8.33
CA VAL A 424 -33.86 17.01 -7.62
C VAL A 424 -33.81 18.52 -7.64
N VAL A 425 -33.87 19.12 -6.45
CA VAL A 425 -33.79 20.56 -6.25
C VAL A 425 -32.51 20.83 -5.45
N ILE A 426 -31.38 20.88 -6.16
CA ILE A 426 -30.08 21.28 -5.62
C ILE A 426 -29.52 22.34 -6.57
N ASN A 427 -29.31 23.54 -6.04
CA ASN A 427 -28.99 24.73 -6.82
C ASN A 427 -27.62 25.32 -6.48
N SER A 428 -26.88 24.79 -5.51
CA SER A 428 -25.53 25.27 -5.16
C SER A 428 -24.58 24.14 -4.81
N THR A 429 -23.28 24.40 -4.89
CA THR A 429 -22.24 23.48 -4.40
C THR A 429 -22.36 23.25 -2.88
N LYS A 430 -22.77 24.27 -2.13
CA LYS A 430 -23.02 24.17 -0.69
C LYS A 430 -24.19 23.24 -0.38
N GLU A 431 -25.32 23.40 -1.07
CA GLU A 431 -26.45 22.47 -0.93
C GLU A 431 -26.05 21.03 -1.28
N LEU A 432 -25.26 20.84 -2.34
CA LEU A 432 -24.76 19.52 -2.71
C LEU A 432 -23.85 18.92 -1.61
N LYS A 433 -22.98 19.72 -0.98
CA LYS A 433 -22.14 19.27 0.13
C LYS A 433 -22.99 18.81 1.30
N ASP A 434 -23.92 19.67 1.73
CA ASP A 434 -24.71 19.48 2.95
C ASP A 434 -25.73 18.34 2.78
N GLU A 435 -26.32 18.17 1.58
CA GLU A 435 -27.35 17.16 1.31
C GLU A 435 -26.82 15.72 1.30
N PHE A 436 -25.54 15.54 0.93
CA PHE A 436 -24.92 14.22 0.82
C PHE A 436 -23.82 13.96 1.86
N GLY A 437 -23.55 14.92 2.76
CA GLY A 437 -22.57 14.76 3.84
C GLY A 437 -21.12 14.69 3.36
N PHE A 438 -20.79 15.39 2.26
CA PHE A 438 -19.40 15.47 1.77
C PHE A 438 -18.54 16.34 2.68
N ARG A 439 -17.23 16.04 2.72
CA ARG A 439 -16.23 16.88 3.37
C ARG A 439 -16.22 18.27 2.73
N ASP A 440 -16.02 18.29 1.42
CA ASP A 440 -15.94 19.49 0.59
C ASP A 440 -16.18 19.16 -0.89
N ILE A 441 -16.53 20.19 -1.66
CA ILE A 441 -16.70 20.15 -3.11
C ILE A 441 -15.80 21.20 -3.75
N GLN A 442 -14.99 20.77 -4.71
CA GLN A 442 -14.06 21.64 -5.45
C GLN A 442 -14.30 21.57 -6.96
N SER A 443 -14.23 22.71 -7.63
CA SER A 443 -14.33 22.81 -9.08
C SER A 443 -13.04 23.38 -9.68
N GLY A 444 -12.67 22.93 -10.88
CA GLY A 444 -11.52 23.50 -11.60
C GLY A 444 -11.85 24.90 -12.14
N ASP A 445 -10.83 25.73 -12.34
CA ASP A 445 -10.97 27.12 -12.82
C ASP A 445 -11.84 27.27 -14.08
N TRP A 446 -11.83 26.28 -14.97
CA TRP A 446 -12.62 26.31 -16.20
C TRP A 446 -14.11 26.03 -15.96
N ILE A 447 -14.46 25.23 -14.94
CA ILE A 447 -15.84 24.95 -14.54
C ILE A 447 -16.42 26.18 -13.86
N LEU A 448 -15.64 26.79 -12.95
CA LEU A 448 -16.07 27.99 -12.23
C LEU A 448 -16.31 29.19 -13.15
N LYS A 449 -15.62 29.26 -14.29
CA LYS A 449 -15.81 30.33 -15.29
C LYS A 449 -17.08 30.17 -16.12
N GLU A 450 -17.69 28.99 -16.16
CA GLU A 450 -18.87 28.71 -16.98
C GLU A 450 -20.02 28.16 -16.11
N LYS A 451 -21.01 29.03 -15.80
CA LYS A 451 -22.17 28.67 -14.96
C LYS A 451 -22.86 27.38 -15.41
N SER A 452 -23.09 27.20 -16.71
CA SER A 452 -23.73 26.00 -17.28
C SER A 452 -22.94 24.73 -16.97
N SER A 453 -21.61 24.80 -16.93
CA SER A 453 -20.76 23.65 -16.61
C SER A 453 -20.84 23.28 -15.13
N ALA A 454 -20.76 24.27 -14.24
CA ALA A 454 -20.88 24.06 -12.80
C ALA A 454 -22.28 23.55 -12.41
N GLU A 455 -23.33 24.19 -12.96
CA GLU A 455 -24.73 23.78 -12.76
C GLU A 455 -24.97 22.35 -13.24
N PHE A 456 -24.43 21.99 -14.41
CA PHE A 456 -24.53 20.65 -14.94
C PHE A 456 -23.92 19.60 -14.00
N HIS A 457 -22.69 19.82 -13.52
CA HIS A 457 -22.04 18.87 -12.61
C HIS A 457 -22.76 18.77 -11.26
N VAL A 458 -23.21 19.89 -10.71
CA VAL A 458 -23.93 19.90 -9.43
C VAL A 458 -25.26 19.15 -9.54
N LYS A 459 -26.09 19.48 -10.53
CA LYS A 459 -27.42 18.87 -10.69
C LYS A 459 -27.35 17.38 -11.04
N ASN A 460 -26.45 16.99 -11.95
CA ASN A 460 -26.32 15.59 -12.33
C ASN A 460 -25.68 14.74 -11.22
N THR A 461 -24.73 15.29 -10.46
CA THR A 461 -24.18 14.60 -9.27
C THR A 461 -25.27 14.39 -8.23
N ALA A 462 -26.07 15.43 -7.93
CA ALA A 462 -27.20 15.30 -7.01
C ALA A 462 -28.19 14.22 -7.47
N ALA A 463 -28.58 14.25 -8.75
CA ALA A 463 -29.50 13.27 -9.32
C ALA A 463 -28.97 11.83 -9.27
N ALA A 464 -27.69 11.63 -9.60
CA ALA A 464 -27.04 10.33 -9.49
C ALA A 464 -26.92 9.84 -8.04
N MET A 465 -26.62 10.72 -7.09
CA MET A 465 -26.50 10.36 -5.68
C MET A 465 -27.85 10.02 -5.03
N PHE A 466 -28.94 10.72 -5.40
CA PHE A 466 -30.29 10.32 -5.00
C PHE A 466 -30.70 8.97 -5.59
N ASP A 467 -30.42 8.75 -6.89
CA ASP A 467 -30.73 7.46 -7.51
C ASP A 467 -29.89 6.32 -6.89
N LEU A 468 -28.62 6.58 -6.57
CA LEU A 468 -27.76 5.66 -5.83
C LEU A 468 -28.33 5.34 -4.45
N SER A 469 -28.72 6.37 -3.68
CA SER A 469 -29.38 6.23 -2.37
C SER A 469 -30.60 5.32 -2.44
N ASP A 470 -31.47 5.52 -3.43
CA ASP A 470 -32.67 4.71 -3.63
C ASP A 470 -32.33 3.24 -3.91
N ILE A 471 -31.34 3.00 -4.77
CA ILE A 471 -30.93 1.64 -5.18
C ILE A 471 -30.31 0.87 -4.02
N ILE A 472 -29.40 1.49 -3.27
CA ILE A 472 -28.67 0.82 -2.19
C ILE A 472 -29.39 0.93 -0.84
N GLY A 473 -30.47 1.72 -0.75
CA GLY A 473 -31.28 1.92 0.44
C GLY A 473 -30.55 2.57 1.62
N ILE A 474 -29.44 3.27 1.35
CA ILE A 474 -28.69 4.04 2.35
C ILE A 474 -29.18 5.49 2.27
N ASP A 475 -29.33 6.14 3.41
CA ASP A 475 -29.72 7.55 3.48
C ASP A 475 -28.73 8.42 2.68
N HIS A 476 -29.24 9.30 1.83
CA HIS A 476 -28.42 10.14 0.96
C HIS A 476 -27.39 10.98 1.73
N LYS A 477 -27.69 11.40 2.97
CA LYS A 477 -26.75 12.16 3.82
C LYS A 477 -25.54 11.35 4.28
N ALA A 478 -25.63 10.02 4.24
CA ALA A 478 -24.54 9.13 4.63
C ALA A 478 -23.59 8.80 3.46
N LEU A 479 -23.92 9.18 2.21
CA LEU A 479 -23.14 8.79 1.03
C LEU A 479 -21.78 9.50 0.93
N GLY A 480 -21.57 10.59 1.68
CA GLY A 480 -20.27 11.23 1.91
C GLY A 480 -19.47 10.66 3.09
N PHE A 481 -19.95 9.56 3.69
CA PHE A 481 -19.33 8.83 4.81
C PHE A 481 -19.01 9.72 6.03
N ASN A 482 -19.96 10.59 6.39
CA ASN A 482 -19.84 11.57 7.47
C ASN A 482 -18.61 12.47 7.31
N GLY A 483 -18.46 13.10 6.14
CA GLY A 483 -17.34 14.02 5.87
C GLY A 483 -15.99 13.34 5.59
N ARG A 484 -15.97 12.03 5.34
CA ARG A 484 -14.73 11.32 4.93
C ARG A 484 -14.48 11.35 3.43
N LEU A 485 -15.51 11.59 2.62
CA LEU A 485 -15.42 11.67 1.17
C LEU A 485 -15.57 13.11 0.69
N ALA A 486 -14.76 13.52 -0.27
CA ALA A 486 -14.87 14.79 -0.97
C ALA A 486 -15.12 14.58 -2.47
N MET A 487 -15.62 15.63 -3.14
CA MET A 487 -15.91 15.62 -4.57
C MET A 487 -15.10 16.71 -5.29
N ALA A 488 -14.55 16.37 -6.45
CA ALA A 488 -13.88 17.31 -7.32
C ALA A 488 -14.42 17.24 -8.75
N PHE A 489 -14.69 18.40 -9.34
CA PHE A 489 -15.07 18.54 -10.75
C PHE A 489 -13.91 19.17 -11.51
N GLY A 490 -13.27 18.42 -12.40
CA GLY A 490 -12.29 18.93 -13.36
C GLY A 490 -11.07 19.67 -12.77
N ALA A 491 -10.84 19.60 -11.46
CA ALA A 491 -9.80 20.34 -10.73
C ALA A 491 -8.45 19.61 -10.69
N ARG A 492 -8.43 18.28 -10.85
CA ARG A 492 -7.26 17.43 -10.50
C ARG A 492 -6.68 16.60 -11.67
N GLY A 493 -7.11 16.87 -12.92
CA GLY A 493 -6.70 16.08 -14.09
C GLY A 493 -5.38 16.50 -14.74
N ARG A 494 -4.44 15.55 -14.92
CA ARG A 494 -3.45 15.59 -16.03
C ARG A 494 -4.14 14.97 -17.25
N GLY A 495 -4.14 15.64 -18.41
CA GLY A 495 -4.99 15.29 -19.55
C GLY A 495 -5.01 13.79 -19.90
N GLY A 496 -6.21 13.18 -19.89
CA GLY A 496 -6.45 11.81 -20.38
C GLY A 496 -7.30 10.89 -19.49
N ALA A 497 -7.47 11.16 -18.20
CA ALA A 497 -8.40 10.40 -17.34
C ALA A 497 -9.85 10.88 -17.55
N LEU A 498 -10.84 10.02 -17.26
CA LEU A 498 -12.29 10.26 -17.44
C LEU A 498 -13.01 10.55 -16.10
N ALA A 499 -12.70 9.74 -15.07
CA ALA A 499 -12.92 9.98 -13.64
C ALA A 499 -11.96 9.09 -12.84
N HIS A 500 -11.71 9.40 -11.57
CA HIS A 500 -10.97 8.52 -10.66
C HIS A 500 -11.21 8.85 -9.18
N TYR A 501 -11.19 7.82 -8.33
CA TYR A 501 -11.09 7.93 -6.88
C TYR A 501 -9.62 8.03 -6.43
N GLU A 502 -9.32 9.02 -5.58
CA GLU A 502 -8.02 9.19 -4.93
C GLU A 502 -8.09 8.69 -3.49
N PRO A 503 -7.54 7.50 -3.16
CA PRO A 503 -7.70 6.88 -1.84
C PRO A 503 -6.94 7.59 -0.71
N VAL A 504 -5.89 8.36 -1.04
CA VAL A 504 -5.15 9.16 -0.05
C VAL A 504 -5.97 10.39 0.36
N GLN A 505 -6.42 11.18 -0.62
CA GLN A 505 -7.19 12.40 -0.36
C GLN A 505 -8.66 12.12 -0.06
N ARG A 506 -9.15 10.90 -0.37
CA ARG A 506 -10.55 10.49 -0.34
C ARG A 506 -11.41 11.43 -1.17
N VAL A 507 -11.03 11.57 -2.44
CA VAL A 507 -11.69 12.46 -3.40
C VAL A 507 -12.13 11.65 -4.61
N ILE A 508 -13.40 11.79 -5.00
CA ILE A 508 -13.83 11.40 -6.35
C ILE A 508 -13.61 12.60 -7.25
N ASN A 509 -12.84 12.43 -8.32
CA ASN A 509 -12.56 13.48 -9.30
C ASN A 509 -13.20 13.13 -10.65
N LEU A 510 -14.21 13.90 -11.07
CA LEU A 510 -14.89 13.75 -12.36
C LEU A 510 -14.29 14.72 -13.38
N THR A 511 -13.80 14.24 -14.52
CA THR A 511 -13.08 15.08 -15.49
C THR A 511 -13.88 15.34 -16.77
N LYS A 512 -14.39 16.58 -16.91
CA LYS A 512 -15.04 17.19 -18.10
C LYS A 512 -16.50 16.82 -18.35
N MET A 513 -17.18 17.75 -19.06
CA MET A 513 -18.58 17.77 -19.53
C MET A 513 -19.04 16.56 -20.37
N ARG A 514 -18.18 15.56 -20.57
CA ARG A 514 -18.47 14.32 -21.32
C ARG A 514 -18.40 13.07 -20.44
N GLY A 515 -18.22 13.22 -19.12
CA GLY A 515 -17.90 12.15 -18.16
C GLY A 515 -19.07 11.65 -17.34
N GLY A 516 -20.25 11.49 -17.95
CA GLY A 516 -21.33 10.72 -17.32
C GLY A 516 -21.06 9.23 -17.40
N GLY A 517 -21.21 8.51 -16.29
CA GLY A 517 -21.31 7.04 -16.31
C GLY A 517 -20.34 6.31 -15.41
N SER A 518 -19.51 7.06 -14.68
CA SER A 518 -18.49 6.51 -13.77
C SER A 518 -18.67 6.92 -12.32
N LEU A 519 -19.64 7.77 -11.97
CA LEU A 519 -19.79 8.21 -10.57
C LEU A 519 -20.05 7.02 -9.64
N GLY A 520 -20.91 6.08 -10.03
CA GLY A 520 -21.16 4.87 -9.26
C GLY A 520 -19.93 3.97 -9.13
N HIS A 521 -19.10 3.91 -10.17
CA HIS A 521 -17.84 3.19 -10.17
C HIS A 521 -16.85 3.77 -9.15
N GLU A 522 -16.62 5.09 -9.20
CA GLU A 522 -15.72 5.76 -8.26
C GLU A 522 -16.26 5.76 -6.84
N TRP A 523 -17.58 5.88 -6.66
CA TRP A 523 -18.21 5.78 -5.36
C TRP A 523 -18.03 4.38 -4.75
N PHE A 524 -18.09 3.33 -5.58
CA PHE A 524 -17.81 1.98 -5.10
C PHE A 524 -16.36 1.82 -4.62
N HIS A 525 -15.39 2.36 -5.36
CA HIS A 525 -14.00 2.41 -4.86
C HIS A 525 -13.89 3.13 -3.52
N ALA A 526 -14.64 4.22 -3.36
CA ALA A 526 -14.63 5.00 -2.12
C ALA A 526 -15.21 4.21 -0.94
N ILE A 527 -16.38 3.60 -1.06
CA ILE A 527 -16.95 2.79 0.04
C ILE A 527 -16.07 1.57 0.33
N ASP A 528 -15.52 0.92 -0.70
CA ASP A 528 -14.66 -0.25 -0.53
C ASP A 528 -13.36 0.07 0.23
N ASN A 529 -12.83 1.30 0.05
CA ASN A 529 -11.65 1.78 0.77
C ASN A 529 -11.96 2.31 2.18
N ILE A 530 -13.07 3.04 2.35
CA ILE A 530 -13.35 3.82 3.57
C ILE A 530 -14.09 2.99 4.62
N LEU A 531 -14.90 2.01 4.22
CA LEU A 531 -15.85 1.35 5.13
C LEU A 531 -15.18 0.59 6.29
N GLY A 532 -13.96 0.07 6.10
CA GLY A 532 -13.22 -0.57 7.20
C GLY A 532 -12.90 0.39 8.35
N GLU A 533 -12.54 1.63 8.04
CA GLU A 533 -12.33 2.69 9.05
C GLU A 533 -13.65 3.11 9.69
N VAL A 534 -14.73 3.23 8.91
CA VAL A 534 -16.06 3.58 9.44
C VAL A 534 -16.53 2.55 10.47
N LEU A 535 -16.05 1.31 10.37
CA LEU A 535 -16.29 0.24 11.34
C LEU A 535 -15.33 0.23 12.54
N GLY A 536 -14.52 1.27 12.71
CA GLY A 536 -13.62 1.46 13.85
C GLY A 536 -12.33 0.64 13.79
N ASN A 537 -11.91 0.15 12.61
CA ASN A 537 -10.65 -0.58 12.47
C ASN A 537 -9.50 0.34 12.03
N GLU A 538 -8.59 0.67 12.95
CA GLU A 538 -7.40 1.48 12.62
C GLU A 538 -6.48 0.79 11.59
N GLU A 539 -6.40 -0.54 11.58
CA GLU A 539 -5.61 -1.29 10.59
C GLU A 539 -6.20 -1.18 9.17
N ALA A 540 -7.48 -0.84 9.05
CA ALA A 540 -8.14 -0.62 7.76
C ALA A 540 -7.78 0.73 7.14
N VAL A 541 -7.16 1.66 7.89
CA VAL A 541 -6.74 2.96 7.36
C VAL A 541 -5.58 2.79 6.38
N GLY A 542 -5.79 3.10 5.11
CA GLY A 542 -4.70 3.08 4.13
C GLY A 542 -5.16 3.17 2.68
N ALA A 543 -4.28 3.70 1.81
CA ALA A 543 -4.61 3.91 0.40
C ALA A 543 -4.76 2.62 -0.43
N ASN A 544 -4.29 1.49 0.09
CA ASN A 544 -4.35 0.18 -0.56
C ASN A 544 -5.26 -0.80 0.18
N ASN A 545 -6.01 -0.34 1.19
CA ASN A 545 -6.85 -1.18 2.01
C ASN A 545 -8.28 -1.15 1.45
N PHE A 546 -8.68 -2.22 0.79
CA PHE A 546 -10.01 -2.38 0.20
C PHE A 546 -10.67 -3.63 0.77
N LEU A 547 -11.94 -3.55 1.18
CA LEU A 547 -12.68 -4.66 1.76
C LEU A 547 -12.94 -5.80 0.76
N THR A 548 -13.06 -5.50 -0.54
CA THR A 548 -13.19 -6.53 -1.58
C THR A 548 -11.92 -7.36 -1.73
N GLU A 549 -10.74 -6.77 -1.50
CA GLU A 549 -9.46 -7.46 -1.54
C GLU A 549 -9.16 -8.16 -0.21
N ASN A 550 -9.38 -7.48 0.90
CA ASN A 550 -9.21 -8.01 2.24
C ASN A 550 -10.46 -7.84 3.11
N PRO A 551 -11.45 -8.76 3.00
CA PRO A 551 -12.69 -8.68 3.78
C PRO A 551 -12.49 -8.70 5.29
N SER A 552 -11.36 -9.18 5.82
CA SER A 552 -11.11 -9.22 7.27
C SER A 552 -10.85 -7.84 7.88
N LEU A 553 -10.61 -6.82 7.05
CA LEU A 553 -10.49 -5.44 7.52
C LEU A 553 -11.82 -4.87 8.04
N ALA A 554 -12.96 -5.49 7.69
CA ALA A 554 -14.24 -5.18 8.31
C ALA A 554 -14.34 -5.84 9.69
N SER A 555 -14.25 -5.04 10.76
CA SER A 555 -14.39 -5.53 12.15
C SER A 555 -15.72 -6.26 12.41
N ASN A 556 -16.78 -5.92 11.65
CA ASN A 556 -18.07 -6.60 11.73
C ASN A 556 -18.05 -7.90 10.92
N PRO A 557 -18.24 -9.08 11.55
CA PRO A 557 -18.18 -10.38 10.86
C PRO A 557 -19.22 -10.56 9.74
N LYS A 558 -20.40 -9.93 9.86
CA LYS A 558 -21.44 -10.03 8.82
C LYS A 558 -21.07 -9.23 7.59
N ILE A 559 -20.46 -8.05 7.77
CA ILE A 559 -19.96 -7.22 6.66
C ILE A 559 -18.78 -7.91 6.00
N SER A 560 -17.81 -8.40 6.80
CA SER A 560 -16.70 -9.20 6.30
C SER A 560 -17.17 -10.38 5.46
N LYS A 561 -18.18 -11.12 5.95
CA LYS A 561 -18.80 -12.21 5.20
C LYS A 561 -19.48 -11.72 3.91
N ALA A 562 -20.17 -10.59 3.92
CA ALA A 562 -20.86 -10.07 2.73
C ALA A 562 -19.87 -9.68 1.62
N PHE A 563 -18.76 -9.03 1.95
CA PHE A 563 -17.68 -8.77 1.00
C PHE A 563 -17.03 -10.07 0.49
N LYS A 564 -16.86 -11.07 1.38
CA LYS A 564 -16.37 -12.39 0.97
C LYS A 564 -17.33 -13.08 0.00
N ASP A 565 -18.64 -13.03 0.26
CA ASP A 565 -19.67 -13.59 -0.62
C ASP A 565 -19.68 -12.88 -1.99
N LEU A 566 -19.47 -11.56 -2.03
CA LEU A 566 -19.31 -10.80 -3.27
C LEU A 566 -18.04 -11.21 -4.04
N GLN A 567 -16.91 -11.35 -3.34
CA GLN A 567 -15.67 -11.86 -3.93
C GLN A 567 -15.87 -13.27 -4.52
N ASP A 568 -16.55 -14.15 -3.78
CA ASP A 568 -16.83 -15.51 -4.23
C ASP A 568 -17.77 -15.52 -5.44
N ALA A 569 -18.80 -14.68 -5.46
CA ALA A 569 -19.69 -14.53 -6.62
C ALA A 569 -18.94 -14.08 -7.88
N MET A 570 -17.94 -13.22 -7.73
CA MET A 570 -17.10 -12.74 -8.84
C MET A 570 -16.03 -13.74 -9.28
N PHE A 571 -15.55 -14.64 -8.41
CA PHE A 571 -14.36 -15.46 -8.68
C PHE A 571 -14.66 -16.95 -8.83
N ILE A 572 -15.71 -17.49 -8.20
CA ILE A 572 -16.02 -18.91 -8.28
C ILE A 572 -16.74 -19.23 -9.59
N GLY A 573 -16.21 -20.22 -10.30
CA GLY A 573 -16.77 -20.72 -11.55
C GLY A 573 -16.02 -21.97 -12.01
N ASP A 574 -16.20 -22.33 -13.27
CA ASP A 574 -15.68 -23.54 -13.91
C ASP A 574 -14.76 -23.25 -15.12
N THR A 575 -14.42 -21.98 -15.33
CA THR A 575 -13.68 -21.51 -16.50
C THR A 575 -12.21 -21.34 -16.17
N TYR A 576 -11.32 -21.92 -16.98
CA TYR A 576 -9.88 -21.72 -16.80
C TYR A 576 -9.49 -20.31 -17.25
N THR A 577 -8.82 -19.57 -16.37
CA THR A 577 -8.27 -18.25 -16.72
C THR A 577 -7.16 -18.37 -17.79
N PRO A 578 -7.04 -17.40 -18.70
CA PRO A 578 -6.00 -17.41 -19.73
C PRO A 578 -4.61 -17.12 -19.13
N GLU A 579 -3.61 -17.88 -19.57
CA GLU A 579 -2.19 -17.66 -19.30
C GLU A 579 -1.45 -17.41 -20.63
N VAL A 580 -0.53 -16.44 -20.62
CA VAL A 580 0.31 -16.11 -21.78
C VAL A 580 1.60 -16.94 -21.75
N PHE A 581 1.85 -17.68 -22.82
CA PHE A 581 3.07 -18.44 -23.04
C PHE A 581 3.90 -17.79 -24.15
N LYS A 582 5.09 -17.30 -23.80
CA LYS A 582 6.10 -16.92 -24.80
C LYS A 582 6.92 -18.14 -25.20
N LEU A 583 6.75 -18.58 -26.44
CA LEU A 583 7.39 -19.78 -26.98
C LEU A 583 8.70 -19.39 -27.67
N THR A 584 9.82 -19.93 -27.23
CA THR A 584 11.13 -19.72 -27.86
C THR A 584 11.44 -20.83 -28.86
N GLU A 585 12.36 -20.58 -29.80
CA GLU A 585 12.87 -21.63 -30.72
C GLU A 585 13.31 -22.88 -29.96
N LYS A 586 14.02 -22.68 -28.84
CA LYS A 586 14.44 -23.76 -27.95
C LYS A 586 13.27 -24.56 -27.36
N ASP A 587 12.16 -23.91 -27.02
CA ASP A 587 10.97 -24.61 -26.49
C ASP A 587 10.36 -25.53 -27.57
N ILE A 588 10.37 -25.08 -28.83
CA ILE A 588 9.88 -25.83 -30.00
C ILE A 588 10.80 -27.01 -30.32
N GLU A 589 12.12 -26.80 -30.29
CA GLU A 589 13.10 -27.89 -30.44
C GLU A 589 12.93 -28.94 -29.35
N LEU A 590 12.82 -28.50 -28.09
CA LEU A 590 12.57 -29.40 -26.97
C LEU A 590 11.26 -30.16 -27.13
N ALA A 591 10.20 -29.55 -27.66
CA ALA A 591 8.95 -30.25 -27.95
C ALA A 591 9.14 -31.36 -28.99
N LYS A 592 9.81 -31.07 -30.12
CA LYS A 592 10.10 -32.07 -31.16
C LYS A 592 10.97 -33.22 -30.67
N LEU A 593 11.92 -32.94 -29.78
CA LEU A 593 12.83 -33.97 -29.24
C LEU A 593 12.16 -34.85 -28.16
N ASN A 594 11.32 -34.26 -27.30
CA ASN A 594 10.77 -34.95 -26.13
C ASN A 594 9.40 -35.60 -26.37
N ILE A 595 8.67 -35.20 -27.41
CA ILE A 595 7.34 -35.72 -27.73
C ILE A 595 7.40 -36.48 -29.06
N ASN A 596 7.46 -37.80 -28.96
CA ASN A 596 7.46 -38.70 -30.11
C ASN A 596 6.20 -39.60 -30.07
N PRO A 597 5.28 -39.48 -31.04
CA PRO A 597 4.08 -40.32 -31.13
C PRO A 597 4.37 -41.84 -31.19
N ASP A 598 5.51 -42.24 -31.75
CA ASP A 598 5.89 -43.65 -31.91
C ASP A 598 6.56 -44.24 -30.67
N LYS A 599 6.95 -43.40 -29.69
CA LYS A 599 7.68 -43.81 -28.47
C LYS A 599 7.09 -43.12 -27.24
N LEU A 600 5.96 -43.66 -26.78
CA LEU A 600 5.18 -43.09 -25.68
C LEU A 600 5.77 -43.43 -24.30
N ASN A 601 6.13 -42.39 -23.55
CA ASN A 601 6.26 -42.45 -22.09
C ASN A 601 5.01 -41.83 -21.42
N ARG A 602 4.85 -41.97 -20.10
CA ARG A 602 3.68 -41.48 -19.35
C ARG A 602 3.35 -40.00 -19.62
N THR A 603 4.37 -39.13 -19.70
CA THR A 603 4.19 -37.68 -19.91
C THR A 603 3.83 -37.37 -21.37
N THR A 604 4.55 -37.96 -22.31
CA THR A 604 4.27 -37.81 -23.75
C THR A 604 2.86 -38.33 -24.09
N LYS A 605 2.46 -39.47 -23.52
CA LYS A 605 1.12 -40.02 -23.68
C LYS A 605 0.05 -39.04 -23.19
N ALA A 606 0.19 -38.49 -21.97
CA ALA A 606 -0.78 -37.53 -21.44
C ALA A 606 -0.91 -36.25 -22.29
N ILE A 607 0.20 -35.75 -22.85
CA ILE A 607 0.19 -34.60 -23.77
C ILE A 607 -0.56 -34.92 -25.07
N LEU A 608 -0.34 -36.10 -25.64
CA LEU A 608 -0.96 -36.51 -26.90
C LEU A 608 -2.44 -36.85 -26.71
N ASP A 609 -2.78 -37.58 -25.64
CA ASP A 609 -4.16 -37.94 -25.27
C ASP A 609 -5.02 -36.69 -25.05
N ALA A 610 -4.44 -35.56 -24.63
CA ALA A 610 -5.16 -34.31 -24.42
C ALA A 610 -5.61 -33.61 -25.71
N GLY A 611 -5.02 -33.94 -26.87
CA GLY A 611 -5.46 -33.50 -28.19
C GLY A 611 -5.34 -32.01 -28.54
N ASN A 612 -5.02 -31.12 -27.60
CA ASN A 612 -4.83 -29.69 -27.84
C ASN A 612 -3.87 -29.05 -26.83
N ALA A 613 -3.40 -27.83 -27.13
CA ALA A 613 -2.41 -27.11 -26.33
C ALA A 613 -2.85 -26.89 -24.87
N SER A 614 -4.06 -26.37 -24.65
CA SER A 614 -4.60 -26.10 -23.30
C SER A 614 -4.74 -27.39 -22.50
N GLY A 615 -5.35 -28.42 -23.08
CA GLY A 615 -5.51 -29.75 -22.48
C GLY A 615 -4.16 -30.38 -22.11
N ALA A 616 -3.16 -30.26 -22.99
CA ALA A 616 -1.85 -30.83 -22.75
C ALA A 616 -1.13 -30.16 -21.57
N VAL A 617 -1.19 -28.83 -21.47
CA VAL A 617 -0.64 -28.11 -20.32
C VAL A 617 -1.38 -28.48 -19.04
N ARG A 618 -2.72 -28.59 -19.09
CA ARG A 618 -3.53 -29.02 -17.93
C ARG A 618 -3.17 -30.45 -17.50
N ALA A 619 -2.99 -31.38 -18.44
CA ALA A 619 -2.54 -32.73 -18.13
C ALA A 619 -1.16 -32.75 -17.45
N ILE A 620 -0.25 -31.86 -17.86
CA ILE A 620 1.03 -31.66 -17.17
C ILE A 620 0.83 -31.09 -15.76
N ASP A 621 -0.10 -30.17 -15.58
CA ASP A 621 -0.45 -29.63 -14.26
C ASP A 621 -1.03 -30.69 -13.34
N ASP A 622 -1.86 -31.61 -13.84
CA ASP A 622 -2.38 -32.74 -13.04
C ASP A 622 -1.30 -33.77 -12.69
N MET A 623 -0.33 -33.98 -13.59
CA MET A 623 0.76 -34.93 -13.37
C MET A 623 1.83 -34.44 -12.39
N TYR A 624 2.18 -33.16 -12.47
CA TYR A 624 3.33 -32.59 -11.76
C TYR A 624 2.94 -31.54 -10.72
N GLY A 625 1.66 -31.17 -10.67
CA GLY A 625 1.10 -30.27 -9.67
C GLY A 625 1.33 -30.78 -8.26
N ARG A 626 1.80 -29.89 -7.38
CA ARG A 626 1.81 -30.12 -5.93
C ARG A 626 0.59 -29.44 -5.31
N THR A 627 0.24 -29.84 -4.09
CA THR A 627 -0.83 -29.21 -3.28
C THR A 627 -0.65 -27.69 -3.09
N ASN A 628 0.57 -27.16 -3.21
CA ASN A 628 0.86 -25.73 -3.14
C ASN A 628 1.27 -25.16 -4.51
N ARG A 629 0.37 -24.40 -5.15
CA ARG A 629 0.55 -23.81 -6.49
C ARG A 629 1.59 -22.68 -6.56
N SER A 630 2.07 -22.16 -5.43
CA SER A 630 2.95 -20.98 -5.38
C SER A 630 4.38 -21.21 -5.93
N ARG A 631 4.86 -22.47 -6.00
CA ARG A 631 6.18 -22.80 -6.56
C ARG A 631 6.12 -24.05 -7.44
N ARG A 632 6.10 -23.83 -8.76
CA ARG A 632 6.28 -24.89 -9.76
C ARG A 632 7.74 -25.34 -9.78
N SER A 633 7.99 -26.65 -9.87
CA SER A 633 9.36 -27.16 -10.03
C SER A 633 9.92 -26.78 -11.41
N LYS A 634 11.26 -26.70 -11.55
CA LYS A 634 11.89 -26.43 -12.87
C LYS A 634 11.39 -27.41 -13.94
N ARG A 635 11.29 -28.69 -13.59
CA ARG A 635 10.79 -29.74 -14.48
C ARG A 635 9.34 -29.48 -14.89
N HIS A 636 8.47 -29.14 -13.95
CA HIS A 636 7.06 -28.81 -14.23
C HIS A 636 6.95 -27.64 -15.19
N THR A 637 7.65 -26.54 -14.93
CA THR A 637 7.66 -25.35 -15.81
C THR A 637 8.13 -25.67 -17.23
N VAL A 638 9.20 -26.47 -17.36
CA VAL A 638 9.72 -26.89 -18.67
C VAL A 638 8.68 -27.74 -19.42
N TRP A 639 8.06 -28.71 -18.76
CA TRP A 639 7.05 -29.57 -19.41
C TRP A 639 5.80 -28.82 -19.82
N ARG A 640 5.35 -27.79 -19.08
CA ARG A 640 4.24 -26.92 -19.52
C ARG A 640 4.58 -26.22 -20.83
N LYS A 641 5.78 -25.63 -20.92
CA LYS A 641 6.23 -24.97 -22.15
C LYS A 641 6.38 -25.94 -23.32
N VAL A 642 6.93 -27.12 -23.07
CA VAL A 642 7.06 -28.19 -24.07
C VAL A 642 5.69 -28.64 -24.57
N ALA A 643 4.72 -28.83 -23.68
CA ALA A 643 3.34 -29.18 -24.05
C ALA A 643 2.66 -28.08 -24.88
N ALA A 644 2.79 -26.81 -24.46
CA ALA A 644 2.28 -25.66 -25.21
C ALA A 644 2.94 -25.55 -26.61
N ALA A 645 4.26 -25.72 -26.67
CA ALA A 645 5.05 -25.63 -27.90
C ALA A 645 4.73 -26.74 -28.90
N TYR A 646 4.47 -27.97 -28.43
CA TYR A 646 4.17 -29.11 -29.30
C TYR A 646 2.93 -28.91 -30.18
N TYR A 647 1.90 -28.24 -29.66
CA TYR A 647 0.69 -27.92 -30.41
C TYR A 647 0.78 -26.57 -31.14
N ASN A 648 1.93 -25.88 -31.08
CA ASN A 648 2.16 -24.57 -31.70
C ASN A 648 3.57 -24.51 -32.35
N LEU A 649 3.96 -25.56 -33.07
CA LEU A 649 5.32 -25.73 -33.61
C LEU A 649 5.73 -24.63 -34.62
N ASP A 650 4.75 -23.99 -35.24
CA ASP A 650 4.88 -22.91 -36.21
C ASP A 650 5.06 -21.52 -35.58
N LYS A 651 4.83 -21.38 -34.27
CA LYS A 651 4.79 -20.09 -33.55
C LYS A 651 6.07 -19.79 -32.78
N ALA A 652 7.22 -20.16 -33.34
CA ALA A 652 8.52 -19.91 -32.71
C ALA A 652 8.76 -18.39 -32.55
N GLY A 653 9.07 -17.95 -31.33
CA GLY A 653 9.28 -16.53 -31.01
C GLY A 653 7.99 -15.75 -30.72
N GLU A 654 6.82 -16.36 -30.88
CA GLU A 654 5.52 -15.74 -30.66
C GLU A 654 4.97 -16.01 -29.25
N THR A 655 3.87 -15.31 -28.92
CA THR A 655 3.09 -15.55 -27.70
C THR A 655 1.79 -16.25 -28.03
N VAL A 656 1.47 -17.30 -27.29
CA VAL A 656 0.18 -17.99 -27.35
C VAL A 656 -0.57 -17.80 -26.03
N VAL A 657 -1.89 -17.62 -26.10
CA VAL A 657 -2.75 -17.53 -24.93
C VAL A 657 -3.47 -18.86 -24.78
N LEU A 658 -3.31 -19.51 -23.62
CA LEU A 658 -3.91 -20.81 -23.33
C LEU A 658 -4.75 -20.72 -22.07
N GLU A 659 -5.89 -21.41 -22.06
CA GLU A 659 -6.79 -21.46 -20.91
C GLU A 659 -6.25 -22.45 -19.86
N THR A 660 -5.14 -22.14 -19.20
CA THR A 660 -4.44 -23.08 -18.30
C THR A 660 -4.21 -22.53 -16.90
N GLY A 661 -4.66 -21.30 -16.65
CA GLY A 661 -4.61 -20.67 -15.34
C GLY A 661 -5.58 -21.30 -14.35
N PRO A 662 -5.67 -20.78 -13.12
CA PRO A 662 -6.65 -21.23 -12.14
C PRO A 662 -8.08 -21.21 -12.70
N ILE A 663 -8.89 -22.18 -12.28
CA ILE A 663 -10.33 -22.21 -12.54
C ILE A 663 -10.97 -21.05 -11.77
N SER A 664 -11.84 -20.31 -12.45
CA SER A 664 -12.55 -19.14 -11.93
C SER A 664 -13.85 -18.90 -12.72
N SER A 665 -14.54 -17.79 -12.46
CA SER A 665 -15.70 -17.34 -13.24
C SER A 665 -15.30 -16.91 -14.66
N LYS A 666 -16.28 -16.81 -15.56
CA LYS A 666 -16.07 -16.26 -16.91
C LYS A 666 -15.71 -14.79 -16.81
N TYR A 667 -16.37 -14.06 -15.91
CA TYR A 667 -16.07 -12.67 -15.65
C TYR A 667 -14.60 -12.43 -15.27
N LYS A 668 -14.05 -13.28 -14.39
CA LYS A 668 -12.62 -13.23 -14.03
C LYS A 668 -11.73 -13.58 -15.21
N ALA A 669 -12.03 -14.65 -15.94
CA ALA A 669 -11.23 -15.07 -17.09
C ALA A 669 -11.17 -13.98 -18.17
N ASN A 670 -12.30 -13.34 -18.48
CA ASN A 670 -12.38 -12.22 -19.40
C ASN A 670 -11.58 -11.01 -18.90
N SER A 671 -11.65 -10.70 -17.61
CA SER A 671 -10.87 -9.62 -17.00
C SER A 671 -9.36 -9.87 -17.08
N VAL A 672 -8.90 -11.12 -16.96
CA VAL A 672 -7.49 -11.49 -17.18
C VAL A 672 -7.10 -11.34 -18.65
N SER A 673 -7.99 -11.66 -19.60
CA SER A 673 -7.74 -11.40 -21.04
C SER A 673 -7.49 -9.93 -21.32
N LEU A 674 -8.27 -9.02 -20.72
CA LEU A 674 -8.12 -7.56 -20.90
C LEU A 674 -6.73 -7.06 -20.43
N ASP A 675 -6.18 -7.68 -19.38
CA ASP A 675 -4.85 -7.37 -18.86
C ASP A 675 -3.70 -7.85 -19.76
N GLY A 676 -3.96 -8.71 -20.75
CA GLY A 676 -2.94 -9.19 -21.70
C GLY A 676 -2.25 -8.07 -22.50
N THR A 677 -2.87 -6.89 -22.58
CA THR A 677 -2.28 -5.70 -23.23
C THR A 677 -1.50 -4.80 -22.28
N ARG A 678 -1.55 -5.04 -20.96
CA ARG A 678 -0.98 -4.19 -19.91
C ARG A 678 0.28 -4.80 -19.30
N ALA A 679 1.15 -3.94 -18.78
CA ALA A 679 2.38 -4.36 -18.08
C ALA A 679 2.11 -4.86 -16.65
N LYS A 680 1.04 -4.36 -16.02
CA LYS A 680 0.56 -4.78 -14.70
C LYS A 680 -0.94 -5.06 -14.79
N PRO A 681 -1.45 -6.06 -14.03
CA PRO A 681 -2.87 -6.30 -13.92
C PRO A 681 -3.61 -5.05 -13.44
N TYR A 682 -4.76 -4.78 -14.04
CA TYR A 682 -5.66 -3.70 -13.66
C TYR A 682 -7.09 -4.21 -13.72
N TRP A 683 -7.53 -4.69 -14.90
CA TRP A 683 -8.89 -5.18 -15.12
C TRP A 683 -9.21 -6.39 -14.25
N SER A 684 -8.24 -7.29 -14.08
CA SER A 684 -8.42 -8.48 -13.25
C SER A 684 -8.17 -8.23 -11.76
N THR A 685 -7.90 -7.01 -11.30
CA THR A 685 -7.81 -6.76 -9.85
C THR A 685 -9.20 -6.90 -9.21
N THR A 686 -9.24 -7.37 -7.96
CA THR A 686 -10.52 -7.60 -7.25
C THR A 686 -11.32 -6.31 -7.11
N VAL A 687 -10.62 -5.23 -6.78
CA VAL A 687 -11.17 -3.88 -6.60
C VAL A 687 -11.84 -3.38 -7.90
N GLU A 688 -11.15 -3.52 -9.04
CA GLU A 688 -11.71 -3.07 -10.34
C GLU A 688 -12.79 -3.98 -10.91
N MET A 689 -12.74 -5.27 -10.60
CA MET A 689 -13.85 -6.16 -10.92
C MET A 689 -15.10 -5.79 -10.11
N ALA A 690 -14.95 -5.48 -8.82
CA ALA A 690 -16.07 -5.11 -7.97
C ALA A 690 -16.72 -3.80 -8.43
N ALA A 691 -15.92 -2.77 -8.75
CA ALA A 691 -16.45 -1.49 -9.23
C ALA A 691 -17.20 -1.61 -10.58
N ARG A 692 -16.67 -2.38 -11.53
CA ARG A 692 -17.38 -2.67 -12.81
C ARG A 692 -18.61 -3.54 -12.63
N ALA A 693 -18.57 -4.51 -11.73
CA ALA A 693 -19.76 -5.30 -11.40
C ALA A 693 -20.84 -4.43 -10.71
N PHE A 694 -20.43 -3.45 -9.91
CA PHE A 694 -21.36 -2.51 -9.29
C PHE A 694 -22.03 -1.59 -10.32
N GLN A 695 -21.33 -1.18 -11.37
CA GLN A 695 -21.95 -0.48 -12.52
C GLN A 695 -23.09 -1.32 -13.14
N ALA A 696 -22.84 -2.61 -13.39
CA ALA A 696 -23.87 -3.52 -13.91
C ALA A 696 -25.06 -3.65 -12.96
N TYR A 697 -24.81 -3.76 -11.65
CA TYR A 697 -25.85 -3.78 -10.61
C TYR A 697 -26.69 -2.50 -10.60
N LEU A 698 -26.07 -1.32 -10.73
CA LEU A 698 -26.78 -0.03 -10.79
C LEU A 698 -27.69 0.06 -12.01
N GLU A 699 -27.18 -0.30 -13.20
CA GLU A 699 -27.96 -0.27 -14.45
C GLU A 699 -29.14 -1.24 -14.38
N ASP A 700 -28.93 -2.48 -13.92
CA ASP A 700 -30.00 -3.49 -13.78
C ASP A 700 -31.06 -3.05 -12.76
N SER A 701 -30.62 -2.46 -11.64
CA SER A 701 -31.52 -1.99 -10.58
C SER A 701 -32.38 -0.81 -11.03
N LEU A 702 -31.82 0.10 -11.82
CA LEU A 702 -32.55 1.20 -12.44
C LEU A 702 -33.53 0.69 -13.48
N GLU A 703 -33.10 -0.20 -14.37
CA GLU A 703 -33.93 -0.77 -15.43
C GLU A 703 -35.14 -1.53 -14.85
N ALA A 704 -34.93 -2.31 -13.78
CA ALA A 704 -36.00 -3.02 -13.07
C ALA A 704 -37.08 -2.08 -12.50
N GLN A 705 -36.73 -0.81 -12.27
CA GLN A 705 -37.64 0.25 -11.82
C GLN A 705 -38.16 1.13 -12.97
N GLY A 706 -37.83 0.81 -14.23
CA GLY A 706 -38.14 1.64 -15.39
C GLY A 706 -37.39 2.97 -15.44
N ARG A 707 -36.28 3.07 -14.67
CA ARG A 707 -35.43 4.24 -14.52
C ARG A 707 -34.14 4.12 -15.35
N ARG A 708 -33.45 5.24 -15.52
CA ARG A 708 -32.11 5.33 -16.15
C ARG A 708 -31.37 6.53 -15.59
N ASN A 709 -30.06 6.44 -15.38
CA ASN A 709 -29.22 7.58 -15.02
C ASN A 709 -27.80 7.38 -15.53
N ASP A 710 -27.52 7.96 -16.70
CA ASP A 710 -26.23 7.82 -17.38
C ASP A 710 -25.10 8.58 -16.67
N TYR A 711 -25.38 9.49 -15.73
CA TYR A 711 -24.33 10.13 -14.93
C TYR A 711 -23.82 9.18 -13.83
N LEU A 712 -24.73 8.39 -13.26
CA LEU A 712 -24.45 7.40 -12.22
C LEU A 712 -23.69 6.19 -12.78
N SER A 713 -24.22 5.55 -13.82
CA SER A 713 -23.59 4.42 -14.52
C SER A 713 -24.00 4.40 -15.98
N TYR A 714 -23.07 4.06 -16.86
CA TYR A 714 -23.36 3.86 -18.29
C TYR A 714 -22.48 2.77 -18.89
N GLY A 715 -23.10 1.95 -19.74
CA GLY A 715 -22.38 1.07 -20.65
C GLY A 715 -21.93 -0.25 -20.03
N ALA A 716 -22.55 -0.71 -18.94
CA ALA A 716 -22.29 -2.01 -18.34
C ALA A 716 -22.88 -3.18 -19.16
N ASN A 717 -22.61 -3.20 -20.46
CA ASN A 717 -23.07 -4.21 -21.42
C ASN A 717 -21.91 -4.56 -22.38
N ASN A 718 -21.53 -5.83 -22.47
CA ASN A 718 -20.42 -6.21 -23.35
C ASN A 718 -20.78 -6.16 -24.84
N ASP A 719 -22.06 -6.13 -25.22
CA ASP A 719 -22.49 -5.98 -26.61
C ASP A 719 -22.10 -4.63 -27.21
N LEU A 720 -21.76 -3.65 -26.36
CA LEU A 720 -21.23 -2.35 -26.78
C LEU A 720 -19.76 -2.42 -27.23
N TYR A 721 -19.07 -3.51 -26.91
CA TYR A 721 -17.67 -3.73 -27.22
C TYR A 721 -17.51 -4.76 -28.36
N ASP A 722 -16.28 -4.94 -28.85
CA ASP A 722 -16.05 -6.01 -29.83
C ASP A 722 -16.23 -7.40 -29.19
N SER A 723 -16.44 -8.43 -30.03
CA SER A 723 -16.71 -9.80 -29.57
C SER A 723 -15.62 -10.43 -28.69
N VAL A 724 -14.44 -9.78 -28.60
CA VAL A 724 -13.27 -10.28 -27.87
C VAL A 724 -13.15 -9.63 -26.49
N HIS A 725 -13.56 -8.36 -26.34
CA HIS A 725 -13.40 -7.62 -25.09
C HIS A 725 -14.68 -7.63 -24.26
N LYS A 726 -14.68 -8.45 -23.21
CA LYS A 726 -15.78 -8.52 -22.23
C LYS A 726 -15.34 -7.96 -20.87
N ALA A 727 -15.81 -6.77 -20.54
CA ALA A 727 -15.45 -6.04 -19.32
C ALA A 727 -16.48 -6.16 -18.18
N TYR A 728 -17.66 -6.70 -18.42
CA TYR A 728 -18.73 -6.80 -17.44
C TYR A 728 -19.19 -8.25 -17.26
N PRO A 729 -19.74 -8.62 -16.08
CA PRO A 729 -20.37 -9.93 -15.90
C PRO A 729 -21.64 -10.06 -16.77
N GLU A 730 -22.00 -11.29 -17.16
CA GLU A 730 -23.18 -11.57 -18.00
C GLU A 730 -23.98 -12.77 -17.51
N GLY A 731 -25.25 -12.86 -17.91
CA GLY A 731 -26.10 -14.02 -17.65
C GLY A 731 -26.14 -14.42 -16.16
N ASP A 732 -25.99 -15.72 -15.88
CA ASP A 732 -26.13 -16.25 -14.52
C ASP A 732 -25.08 -15.70 -13.53
N GLU A 733 -23.86 -15.38 -13.97
CA GLU A 733 -22.87 -14.78 -13.07
C GLU A 733 -23.23 -13.33 -12.72
N ARG A 734 -23.77 -12.55 -13.66
CA ARG A 734 -24.30 -11.19 -13.38
C ARG A 734 -25.43 -11.24 -12.35
N ALA A 735 -26.40 -12.15 -12.54
CA ALA A 735 -27.50 -12.31 -11.60
C ALA A 735 -27.02 -12.70 -10.17
N ARG A 736 -26.05 -13.61 -10.07
CA ARG A 736 -25.45 -14.00 -8.77
C ARG A 736 -24.69 -12.84 -8.11
N ILE A 737 -23.95 -12.05 -8.89
CA ILE A 737 -23.21 -10.90 -8.37
C ILE A 737 -24.17 -9.80 -7.91
N ASN A 738 -25.25 -9.53 -8.65
CA ASN A 738 -26.29 -8.59 -8.22
C ASN A 738 -26.92 -9.00 -6.89
N ALA A 739 -27.25 -10.29 -6.74
CA ALA A 739 -27.77 -10.81 -5.47
C ALA A 739 -26.75 -10.68 -4.31
N ALA A 740 -25.44 -10.74 -4.59
CA ALA A 740 -24.41 -10.49 -3.60
C ALA A 740 -24.33 -9.00 -3.20
N PHE A 741 -24.51 -8.07 -4.15
CA PHE A 741 -24.64 -6.64 -3.84
C PHE A 741 -25.89 -6.34 -3.03
N ASP A 742 -27.05 -6.90 -3.39
CA ASP A 742 -28.29 -6.78 -2.60
C ASP A 742 -28.05 -7.18 -1.15
N LYS A 743 -27.38 -8.33 -0.95
CA LYS A 743 -27.03 -8.83 0.38
C LYS A 743 -26.04 -7.90 1.09
N LEU A 744 -25.01 -7.41 0.42
CA LEU A 744 -24.02 -6.50 0.99
C LEU A 744 -24.68 -5.23 1.52
N PHE A 745 -25.45 -4.53 0.68
CA PHE A 745 -26.11 -3.30 1.09
C PHE A 745 -27.22 -3.57 2.13
N LYS A 746 -27.90 -4.73 2.06
CA LYS A 746 -28.81 -5.13 3.13
C LYS A 746 -28.10 -5.25 4.47
N VAL A 747 -26.95 -5.91 4.53
CA VAL A 747 -26.17 -6.05 5.77
C VAL A 747 -25.69 -4.68 6.27
N ILE A 748 -25.22 -3.81 5.38
CA ILE A 748 -24.81 -2.45 5.77
C ILE A 748 -25.97 -1.68 6.43
N ARG A 749 -27.19 -1.79 5.88
CA ARG A 749 -28.40 -1.18 6.47
C ARG A 749 -28.79 -1.82 7.80
N ASP A 750 -28.84 -3.15 7.86
CA ASP A 750 -29.26 -3.89 9.06
C ASP A 750 -28.31 -3.61 10.24
N GLU A 751 -27.01 -3.46 9.97
CA GLU A 751 -25.97 -3.18 10.97
C GLU A 751 -25.85 -1.69 11.31
N LYS A 752 -26.65 -0.81 10.68
CA LYS A 752 -26.68 0.63 10.92
C LYS A 752 -25.29 1.28 10.92
N VAL A 753 -24.47 0.91 9.94
CA VAL A 753 -23.04 1.22 9.93
C VAL A 753 -22.79 2.73 10.02
N PHE A 754 -23.54 3.51 9.26
CA PHE A 754 -23.34 4.95 9.19
C PHE A 754 -23.95 5.69 10.38
N GLU A 755 -25.07 5.21 10.92
CA GLU A 755 -25.67 5.78 12.12
C GLU A 755 -24.80 5.56 13.36
N ASN A 756 -24.16 4.39 13.46
CA ASN A 756 -23.24 4.09 14.57
C ASN A 756 -21.95 4.92 14.46
N ALA A 757 -21.46 5.17 13.24
CA ALA A 757 -20.26 5.97 13.02
C ALA A 757 -20.46 7.48 13.28
N SER A 758 -21.68 8.00 13.14
CA SER A 758 -22.01 9.40 13.47
C SER A 758 -22.05 9.67 14.98
N ALA A 759 -22.20 8.63 15.82
CA ALA A 759 -22.27 8.77 17.27
C ALA A 759 -20.90 8.93 17.96
N ASP A 760 -19.80 8.77 17.22
CA ASP A 760 -18.42 8.71 17.72
C ASP A 760 -17.58 9.95 17.34
N GLU A 761 -18.18 11.15 17.42
CA GLU A 761 -17.53 12.44 17.09
C GLU A 761 -16.23 12.69 17.88
N ALA A 762 -16.13 12.18 19.11
CA ALA A 762 -14.96 12.35 19.97
C ALA A 762 -13.69 11.66 19.44
N LEU A 763 -13.83 10.56 18.70
CA LEU A 763 -12.70 9.86 18.08
C LEU A 763 -12.12 10.70 16.92
N MET A 764 -12.97 11.39 16.17
CA MET A 764 -12.57 12.24 15.03
C MET A 764 -11.76 13.46 15.47
N ASP A 765 -12.13 14.11 16.58
CA ASP A 765 -11.35 15.22 17.13
C ASP A 765 -9.98 14.78 17.65
N SER A 766 -9.86 13.56 18.19
CA SER A 766 -8.59 12.98 18.66
C SER A 766 -7.62 12.60 17.52
N ILE A 767 -8.17 12.18 16.37
CA ILE A 767 -7.38 11.76 15.20
C ILE A 767 -6.78 12.96 14.44
N PHE A 768 -7.46 14.12 14.47
CA PHE A 768 -7.02 15.32 13.74
C PHE A 768 -6.40 16.41 14.63
N GLY A 769 -6.41 16.26 15.95
CA GLY A 769 -5.87 17.23 16.92
C GLY A 769 -4.79 16.67 17.84
N MET A 770 -3.60 16.31 17.32
CA MET A 770 -2.51 15.81 18.18
C MET A 770 -1.57 16.93 18.66
N GLN A 771 -1.64 17.28 19.94
CA GLN A 771 -0.52 17.87 20.70
C GLN A 771 0.31 16.75 21.33
N LEU A 772 1.62 16.76 21.06
CA LEU A 772 2.61 15.83 21.62
C LEU A 772 2.95 16.21 23.06
N ASN A 773 2.83 15.27 24.00
CA ASN A 773 3.52 15.31 25.30
C ASN A 773 4.53 14.16 25.39
N ASN A 774 5.81 14.51 25.32
CA ASN A 774 6.93 13.62 25.63
C ASN A 774 7.22 13.67 27.14
N ASN A 775 7.01 12.55 27.84
CA ASN A 775 7.76 12.14 29.04
C ASN A 775 7.10 10.92 29.71
N LEU A 776 7.30 9.70 29.19
CA LEU A 776 6.92 8.47 29.89
C LEU A 776 7.82 7.32 29.41
N ALA A 777 9.03 7.23 29.96
CA ALA A 777 9.88 6.03 29.81
C ALA A 777 10.70 5.67 31.06
N LEU A 778 10.68 6.49 32.12
CA LEU A 778 11.50 6.23 33.31
C LEU A 778 10.71 5.62 34.48
N ASP A 779 9.42 5.95 34.65
CA ASP A 779 8.66 5.56 35.86
C ASP A 779 8.03 4.16 35.81
N HIS A 780 7.87 3.57 34.63
CA HIS A 780 7.26 2.24 34.50
C HIS A 780 8.24 1.07 34.69
N LEU A 781 9.54 1.35 34.78
CA LEU A 781 10.61 0.35 34.88
C LEU A 781 10.87 -0.16 36.31
N ILE A 782 10.24 0.43 37.34
CA ILE A 782 10.37 0.01 38.75
C ILE A 782 9.36 -1.09 39.12
N ARG A 783 8.40 -1.42 38.24
CA ARG A 783 7.35 -2.43 38.51
C ARG A 783 7.61 -3.82 37.92
N TRP A 784 8.72 -4.01 37.21
CA TRP A 784 9.23 -5.32 36.79
C TRP A 784 10.17 -5.87 37.86
#